data_AF-A0A6L5BXX0-F1
#
_entry.id   AF-A0A6L5BXX0-F1
#
_cell.length_a   1.000
_cell.length_b   1.000
_cell.length_c   1.000
_cell.angle_alpha   90.00
_cell.angle_beta   90.00
_cell.angle_gamma   90.00
#
_symmetry.space_group_name_H-M   'P 1'
#
loop_
_entity.id
_entity.type
_entity.pdbx_description
1 polymer ?
#
loop_
_entity_poly.entity_id
_entity_poly.type
_entity_poly.pdbx_seq_one_letter_code
_entity_poly.pdbx_strand_id
1 'polypeptide(L)'
;MTSMEPGNTGVDPRLSFDDPLLDGLLILCKLHGAAVSRASLSAGLPLNKQRMSLDLLPRAAARASLQARLLRRDLADISALNLPVLLILNDGRTAVLRRFGDDGQLLILPCEAEGGEQWVSREELTANYSGQALFARPRHELEDLRSPLVPRVEAWFRDTLKLSKWLYSDAILASFLINLLGLMVPLFVMQTYDRVVPNQATSTLWVLAIGLLIGTGFELVLRVVRAHLLDTAGKKTDVILSATLFERITGMAMKARPATIGGFAQSIHDFQGLREFLTAVTLTSLIDLPFAVLMLVVIGLLGGWLVVIPLLAFPITIIFAMVIQVRLRDTVQKSLSLGAERQALLIETLGGLETLKACSAESERQHKWESTHGALTRLDSHARNLSALATNGTLFIQQFSGMATIVAGVYSIIAGNLSVGALVATYMLGSRVLAPLGQIAGLITRYQQAQLTMRSTDALMSLPQERDSKQRPLERTQLQGAMDVSGVTFHYNGQNAPALANISFSVKPGERIGIIGRSGSGKSTLARLVMGFYAPEEGQLLLDGLDLRQLDVADLRQQIGYVAHDLPLLAGSLRDNLTLGARYVSDSRMLEVAELTGVTELARQHPQGFDRPVGERGQLLSGGQRQAVLLARALLLDPPIMLLDEPTSAMDNSSEDVLRQKLHSWVQGKTLLLVTHRTSMLSLVDRLVVLDNGRIVADGPKEAVIDALRKGRVGSAAV
;
A
#
# COMPACT_ATOMS: atom_id res chain seq x y z
N MET A 1 9.54 39.59 28.08
CA MET A 1 10.33 39.76 26.85
C MET A 1 11.35 38.65 26.80
N THR A 2 10.90 37.44 26.49
CA THR A 2 11.77 36.32 26.11
C THR A 2 12.11 36.55 24.64
N SER A 3 13.40 36.63 24.34
CA SER A 3 13.91 36.75 22.98
C SER A 3 13.31 35.62 22.12
N MET A 4 12.50 35.98 21.12
CA MET A 4 12.19 35.08 20.02
C MET A 4 13.53 34.57 19.50
N GLU A 5 13.73 33.25 19.46
CA GLU A 5 14.77 32.72 18.57
C GLU A 5 14.47 33.33 17.19
N PRO A 6 15.41 34.07 16.58
CA PRO A 6 15.20 34.47 15.20
C PRO A 6 15.03 33.16 14.43
N GLY A 7 13.80 32.90 13.95
CA GLY A 7 13.54 31.78 13.06
C GLY A 7 14.63 31.84 12.00
N ASN A 8 15.44 30.79 11.91
CA ASN A 8 16.55 30.73 11.00
C ASN A 8 15.95 30.70 9.59
N THR A 9 15.66 31.88 9.04
CA THR A 9 14.85 32.10 7.86
C THR A 9 15.61 31.53 6.67
N GLY A 10 15.33 30.27 6.36
CA GLY A 10 15.77 29.64 5.13
C GLY A 10 16.55 28.35 5.23
N VAL A 11 16.87 27.85 6.43
CA VAL A 11 17.55 26.56 6.58
C VAL A 11 16.49 25.47 6.78
N ASP A 12 16.45 24.47 5.89
CA ASP A 12 15.57 23.29 6.04
C ASP A 12 15.78 22.71 7.45
N PRO A 13 14.75 22.68 8.33
CA PRO A 13 14.88 22.22 9.71
C PRO A 13 15.29 20.74 9.82
N ARG A 14 15.32 19.99 8.71
CA ARG A 14 15.91 18.65 8.68
C ARG A 14 17.43 18.67 8.67
N LEU A 15 18.09 19.72 8.19
CA LEU A 15 19.56 19.78 8.21
C LEU A 15 20.12 19.68 9.63
N SER A 16 19.39 20.17 10.62
CA SER A 16 19.72 20.01 12.04
C SER A 16 19.26 18.67 12.64
N PHE A 17 18.47 17.88 11.91
CA PHE A 17 18.06 16.55 12.36
C PHE A 17 19.08 15.49 11.95
N ASP A 18 19.65 14.86 12.97
CA ASP A 18 20.67 13.82 12.82
C ASP A 18 20.08 12.52 12.24
N ASP A 19 20.33 12.28 10.95
CA ASP A 19 20.04 11.03 10.21
C ASP A 19 21.26 10.63 9.35
N PRO A 20 22.28 9.99 9.96
CA PRO A 20 23.53 9.66 9.28
C PRO A 20 23.38 8.79 8.03
N LEU A 21 22.36 7.92 8.00
CA LEU A 21 22.12 7.00 6.89
C LEU A 21 21.57 7.75 5.68
N LEU A 22 20.61 8.66 5.91
CA LEU A 22 20.08 9.51 4.86
C LEU A 22 21.14 10.48 4.31
N ASP A 23 21.96 11.04 5.20
CA ASP A 23 23.02 11.99 4.82
C ASP A 23 24.15 11.34 4.01
N GLY A 24 24.60 10.17 4.45
CA GLY A 24 25.56 9.38 3.66
C GLY A 24 25.02 9.00 2.29
N LEU A 25 23.73 8.62 2.21
CA LEU A 25 23.09 8.32 0.94
C LEU A 25 22.99 9.55 0.03
N LEU A 26 22.72 10.74 0.58
CA LEU A 26 22.72 11.99 -0.19
C LEU A 26 24.09 12.29 -0.79
N ILE A 27 25.16 12.14 -0.02
CA ILE A 27 26.53 12.32 -0.50
C ILE A 27 26.82 11.34 -1.64
N LEU A 28 26.43 10.07 -1.47
CA LEU A 28 26.59 9.04 -2.49
C LEU A 28 25.82 9.38 -3.79
N CYS A 29 24.58 9.88 -3.66
CA CYS A 29 23.79 10.30 -4.81
C CYS A 29 24.42 11.47 -5.58
N LYS A 30 24.93 12.48 -4.86
CA LYS A 30 25.64 13.61 -5.45
C LYS A 30 26.88 13.17 -6.23
N LEU A 31 27.67 12.25 -5.69
CA LEU A 31 28.86 11.72 -6.39
C LEU A 31 28.52 10.94 -7.67
N HIS A 32 27.33 10.34 -7.74
CA HIS A 32 26.82 9.70 -8.95
C HIS A 32 26.07 10.65 -9.90
N GLY A 33 26.06 11.96 -9.61
CA GLY A 33 25.38 12.97 -10.42
C GLY A 33 23.85 12.94 -10.34
N ALA A 34 23.28 12.31 -9.31
CA ALA A 34 21.86 12.30 -9.06
C ALA A 34 21.47 13.51 -8.18
N ALA A 35 20.71 14.45 -8.77
CA ALA A 35 20.14 15.60 -8.07
C ALA A 35 18.93 15.16 -7.23
N VAL A 36 19.11 15.04 -5.90
CA VAL A 36 18.05 14.60 -4.97
C VAL A 36 18.10 15.34 -3.64
N SER A 37 16.93 15.53 -3.01
CA SER A 37 16.78 16.15 -1.70
C SER A 37 16.53 15.12 -0.58
N ARG A 38 16.67 15.56 0.69
CA ARG A 38 16.27 14.76 1.87
C ARG A 38 14.81 14.34 1.75
N ALA A 39 13.91 15.23 1.32
CA ALA A 39 12.48 14.94 1.17
C ALA A 39 12.22 13.94 0.05
N SER A 40 12.91 14.07 -1.09
CA SER A 40 12.73 13.17 -2.23
C SER A 40 13.09 11.73 -1.87
N LEU A 41 14.24 11.53 -1.23
CA LEU A 41 14.73 10.21 -0.79
C LEU A 41 13.86 9.57 0.29
N SER A 42 13.32 10.35 1.23
CA SER A 42 12.61 9.85 2.42
C SER A 42 11.09 9.72 2.24
N ALA A 43 10.46 10.52 1.38
CA ALA A 43 9.00 10.63 1.29
C ALA A 43 8.31 9.31 0.93
N GLY A 44 7.29 8.90 1.71
CA GLY A 44 6.56 7.65 1.50
C GLY A 44 7.32 6.38 1.91
N LEU A 45 8.51 6.47 2.52
CA LEU A 45 9.13 5.32 3.20
C LEU A 45 8.54 5.12 4.59
N PRO A 46 8.50 3.87 5.09
CA PRO A 46 8.09 3.57 6.45
C PRO A 46 9.21 3.92 7.45
N LEU A 47 9.41 5.22 7.71
CA LEU A 47 10.45 5.70 8.61
C LEU A 47 9.98 5.63 10.06
N ASN A 48 10.62 4.79 10.86
CA ASN A 48 10.39 4.78 12.30
C ASN A 48 11.04 6.03 12.92
N LYS A 49 10.28 6.81 13.71
CA LYS A 49 10.74 8.09 14.29
C LYS A 49 11.37 9.07 13.27
N GLN A 50 10.94 9.02 12.01
CA GLN A 50 11.50 9.84 10.92
C GLN A 50 13.00 9.63 10.66
N ARG A 51 13.55 8.45 11.00
CA ARG A 51 14.93 8.07 10.68
C ARG A 51 14.99 6.95 9.65
N MET A 52 15.97 7.03 8.77
CA MET A 52 16.27 5.97 7.81
C MET A 52 16.81 4.72 8.51
N SER A 53 16.47 3.55 8.00
CA SER A 53 17.02 2.27 8.45
C SER A 53 17.83 1.61 7.33
N LEU A 54 18.73 0.70 7.70
CA LEU A 54 19.60 -0.02 6.76
C LEU A 54 18.82 -0.75 5.66
N ASP A 55 17.68 -1.36 6.02
CA ASP A 55 16.82 -2.10 5.08
C ASP A 55 16.17 -1.18 4.03
N LEU A 56 16.04 0.11 4.33
CA LEU A 56 15.43 1.11 3.44
C LEU A 56 16.43 1.78 2.51
N LEU A 57 17.75 1.70 2.78
CA LEU A 57 18.78 2.34 1.95
C LEU A 57 18.68 1.96 0.47
N PRO A 58 18.53 0.67 0.07
CA PRO A 58 18.39 0.33 -1.34
C PRO A 58 17.14 0.91 -1.98
N ARG A 59 16.05 0.98 -1.23
CA ARG A 59 14.76 1.52 -1.70
C ARG A 59 14.78 3.04 -1.80
N ALA A 60 15.48 3.72 -0.91
CA ALA A 60 15.73 5.16 -0.98
C ALA A 60 16.65 5.50 -2.17
N ALA A 61 17.76 4.76 -2.36
CA ALA A 61 18.68 4.93 -3.48
C ALA A 61 18.00 4.76 -4.84
N ALA A 62 17.04 3.82 -4.94
CA ALA A 62 16.26 3.59 -6.15
C ALA A 62 15.48 4.83 -6.62
N ARG A 63 15.09 5.72 -5.69
CA ARG A 63 14.39 6.97 -6.02
C ARG A 63 15.31 8.00 -6.65
N ALA A 64 16.61 7.90 -6.38
CA ALA A 64 17.64 8.66 -7.07
C ALA A 64 18.09 7.99 -8.39
N SER A 65 17.33 7.02 -8.90
CA SER A 65 17.72 6.20 -10.07
C SER A 65 19.04 5.44 -9.87
N LEU A 66 19.38 5.08 -8.63
CA LEU A 66 20.53 4.24 -8.31
C LEU A 66 20.09 2.81 -8.01
N GLN A 67 20.80 1.84 -8.59
CA GLN A 67 20.68 0.46 -8.13
C GLN A 67 21.67 0.26 -6.99
N ALA A 68 21.16 0.07 -5.77
CA ALA A 68 22.00 -0.13 -4.60
C ALA A 68 21.82 -1.51 -3.97
N ARG A 69 22.88 -2.03 -3.36
CA ARG A 69 22.88 -3.30 -2.62
C ARG A 69 23.71 -3.16 -1.36
N LEU A 70 23.08 -3.47 -0.22
CA LEU A 70 23.76 -3.55 1.07
C LEU A 70 24.45 -4.92 1.18
N LEU A 71 25.75 -4.93 1.44
CA LEU A 71 26.56 -6.14 1.55
C LEU A 71 27.45 -6.07 2.79
N ARG A 72 27.69 -7.23 3.41
CA ARG A 72 28.73 -7.39 4.41
C ARG A 72 30.03 -7.73 3.68
N ARG A 73 31.04 -6.86 3.78
CA ARG A 73 32.32 -6.99 3.08
C ARG A 73 33.41 -6.24 3.83
N ASP A 74 34.56 -6.86 3.99
CA ASP A 74 35.71 -6.23 4.66
C ASP A 74 36.31 -5.14 3.77
N LEU A 75 36.92 -4.13 4.40
CA LEU A 75 37.49 -2.96 3.71
C LEU A 75 38.57 -3.36 2.68
N ALA A 76 39.31 -4.44 2.96
CA ALA A 76 40.33 -4.98 2.06
C ALA A 76 39.77 -5.59 0.76
N ASP A 77 38.53 -6.07 0.79
CA ASP A 77 37.90 -6.73 -0.34
C ASP A 77 37.12 -5.76 -1.24
N ILE A 78 37.07 -4.47 -0.88
CA ILE A 78 36.41 -3.43 -1.66
C ILE A 78 37.34 -3.01 -2.80
N SER A 79 37.02 -3.43 -4.03
CA SER A 79 37.75 -3.02 -5.23
C SER A 79 37.58 -1.52 -5.51
N ALA A 80 38.65 -0.86 -5.96
CA ALA A 80 38.64 0.52 -6.44
C ALA A 80 37.65 0.75 -7.59
N LEU A 81 37.32 -0.28 -8.37
CA LEU A 81 36.34 -0.22 -9.46
C LEU A 81 34.90 0.00 -8.99
N ASN A 82 34.61 -0.26 -7.72
CA ASN A 82 33.26 -0.15 -7.16
C ASN A 82 33.01 1.17 -6.43
N LEU A 83 34.00 2.08 -6.38
CA LEU A 83 33.87 3.38 -5.74
C LEU A 83 33.04 4.36 -6.61
N PRO A 84 32.28 5.29 -6.00
CA PRO A 84 32.13 5.53 -4.55
C PRO A 84 31.23 4.50 -3.85
N VAL A 85 31.51 4.23 -2.57
CA VAL A 85 30.75 3.28 -1.72
C VAL A 85 30.40 3.93 -0.39
N LEU A 86 29.18 3.74 0.10
CA LEU A 86 28.77 4.21 1.42
C LEU A 86 29.11 3.15 2.49
N LEU A 87 29.96 3.52 3.45
CA LEU A 87 30.37 2.68 4.57
C LEU A 87 29.53 2.99 5.81
N ILE A 88 29.20 1.95 6.58
CA ILE A 88 28.53 2.07 7.86
C ILE A 88 29.57 1.88 8.97
N LEU A 89 29.62 2.82 9.91
CA LEU A 89 30.57 2.82 11.03
C LEU A 89 29.95 2.18 12.29
N ASN A 90 30.79 1.76 13.23
CA ASN A 90 30.40 1.04 14.45
C ASN A 90 29.50 1.85 15.40
N ASP A 91 29.61 3.17 15.36
CA ASP A 91 28.80 4.14 16.10
C ASP A 91 27.45 4.45 15.43
N GLY A 92 27.15 3.82 14.30
CA GLY A 92 25.95 4.08 13.50
C GLY A 92 26.06 5.29 12.57
N ARG A 93 27.23 5.92 12.47
CA ARG A 93 27.54 6.97 11.50
C ARG A 93 27.82 6.39 10.13
N THR A 94 27.93 7.26 9.12
CA THR A 94 28.28 6.84 7.77
C THR A 94 29.35 7.72 7.15
N ALA A 95 30.11 7.12 6.25
CA ALA A 95 31.09 7.83 5.44
C ALA A 95 31.12 7.25 4.03
N VAL A 96 31.19 8.10 3.01
CA VAL A 96 31.33 7.66 1.62
C VAL A 96 32.81 7.55 1.29
N LEU A 97 33.27 6.33 0.99
CA LEU A 97 34.60 6.08 0.49
C LEU A 97 34.65 6.45 -0.99
N ARG A 98 35.47 7.45 -1.34
CA ARG A 98 35.56 7.97 -2.71
C ARG A 98 36.77 7.46 -3.47
N ARG A 99 37.93 7.37 -2.82
CA ARG A 99 39.18 6.99 -3.48
C ARG A 99 40.16 6.31 -2.52
N PHE A 100 40.94 5.36 -3.06
CA PHE A 100 42.17 4.84 -2.44
C PHE A 100 43.35 5.75 -2.85
N GLY A 101 44.07 6.30 -1.88
CA GLY A 101 45.29 7.09 -2.11
C GLY A 101 46.52 6.21 -2.33
N ASP A 102 47.57 6.80 -2.91
CA ASP A 102 48.79 6.09 -3.29
C ASP A 102 49.64 5.69 -2.07
N ASP A 103 49.51 6.40 -0.93
CA ASP A 103 50.24 6.17 0.33
C ASP A 103 49.49 5.27 1.33
N GLY A 104 48.47 4.53 0.88
CA GLY A 104 47.63 3.69 1.75
C GLY A 104 46.61 4.47 2.60
N GLN A 105 46.49 5.77 2.39
CA GLN A 105 45.42 6.60 2.95
C GLN A 105 44.12 6.46 2.15
N LEU A 106 42.98 6.65 2.82
CA LEU A 106 41.64 6.53 2.25
C LEU A 106 40.95 7.88 2.28
N LEU A 107 40.39 8.29 1.13
CA LEU A 107 39.60 9.51 1.04
C LEU A 107 38.15 9.20 1.37
N ILE A 108 37.70 9.65 2.53
CA ILE A 108 36.32 9.51 3.01
C ILE A 108 35.60 10.85 3.01
N LEU A 109 34.29 10.78 2.83
CA LEU A 109 33.36 11.90 2.96
C LEU A 109 32.39 11.56 4.11
N PRO A 110 32.68 11.97 5.35
CA PRO A 110 31.83 11.70 6.51
C PRO A 110 30.52 12.50 6.42
N CYS A 111 29.44 11.92 6.94
CA CYS A 111 28.11 12.53 6.92
C CYS A 111 28.04 13.84 7.73
N GLU A 112 28.83 13.96 8.80
CA GLU A 112 28.87 15.10 9.72
C GLU A 112 29.48 16.36 9.09
N ALA A 113 30.36 16.19 8.10
CA ALA A 113 31.01 17.29 7.40
C ALA A 113 30.29 17.67 6.09
N GLU A 114 29.03 17.26 5.92
CA GLU A 114 28.25 17.41 4.68
C GLU A 114 28.98 16.88 3.43
N GLY A 115 29.84 15.87 3.61
CA GLY A 115 30.68 15.31 2.55
C GLY A 115 31.99 16.05 2.30
N GLY A 116 32.50 16.82 3.28
CA GLY A 116 33.86 17.35 3.27
C GLY A 116 34.90 16.24 3.12
N GLU A 117 35.91 16.48 2.29
CA GLU A 117 36.96 15.50 2.02
C GLU A 117 37.91 15.34 3.22
N GLN A 118 38.05 14.13 3.74
CA GLN A 118 38.99 13.80 4.80
C GLN A 118 39.84 12.58 4.45
N TRP A 119 41.15 12.71 4.59
CA TRP A 119 42.09 11.60 4.48
C TRP A 119 42.23 10.90 5.83
N VAL A 120 42.01 9.59 5.84
CA VAL A 120 42.08 8.75 7.05
C VAL A 120 42.99 7.55 6.79
N SER A 121 43.70 7.11 7.81
CA SER A 121 44.55 5.92 7.72
C SER A 121 43.69 4.65 7.58
N ARG A 122 44.20 3.65 6.86
CA ARG A 122 43.47 2.39 6.66
C ARG A 122 43.18 1.67 7.98
N GLU A 123 44.10 1.71 8.93
CA GLU A 123 43.95 1.08 10.24
C GLU A 123 42.82 1.71 11.05
N GLU A 124 42.78 3.04 11.08
CA GLU A 124 41.74 3.81 11.79
C GLU A 124 40.35 3.58 11.19
N LEU A 125 40.22 3.60 9.86
CA LEU A 125 38.93 3.32 9.23
C LEU A 125 38.50 1.86 9.42
N THR A 126 39.44 0.92 9.40
CA THR A 126 39.14 -0.51 9.64
C THR A 126 38.65 -0.74 11.07
N ALA A 127 39.21 -0.04 12.06
CA ALA A 127 38.77 -0.13 13.45
C ALA A 127 37.35 0.42 13.67
N ASN A 128 36.96 1.46 12.91
CA ASN A 128 35.66 2.11 13.04
C ASN A 128 34.59 1.56 12.09
N TYR A 129 34.96 0.70 11.13
CA TYR A 129 34.04 0.15 10.13
C TYR A 129 33.25 -1.06 10.66
N SER A 130 31.94 -1.06 10.45
CA SER A 130 31.04 -2.13 10.91
C SER A 130 31.08 -3.43 10.08
N GLY A 131 31.81 -3.42 8.96
CA GLY A 131 31.80 -4.54 8.01
C GLY A 131 30.66 -4.48 6.99
N GLN A 132 29.80 -3.46 7.02
CA GLN A 132 28.68 -3.29 6.08
C GLN A 132 28.87 -2.08 5.16
N ALA A 133 28.68 -2.31 3.86
CA ALA A 133 28.81 -1.28 2.83
C ALA A 133 27.64 -1.33 1.84
N LEU A 134 27.16 -0.15 1.45
CA LEU A 134 26.15 0.02 0.40
C LEU A 134 26.87 0.37 -0.91
N PHE A 135 26.82 -0.58 -1.84
CA PHE A 135 27.31 -0.39 -3.20
C PHE A 135 26.19 0.17 -4.05
N ALA A 136 26.44 1.26 -4.78
CA ALA A 136 25.49 1.86 -5.68
C ALA A 136 26.09 2.03 -7.08
N ARG A 137 25.23 1.96 -8.09
CA ARG A 137 25.58 2.36 -9.45
C ARG A 137 24.41 3.11 -10.09
N PRO A 138 24.67 4.07 -10.99
CA PRO A 138 23.63 4.69 -11.81
C PRO A 138 22.91 3.60 -12.60
N ARG A 139 21.58 3.63 -12.56
CA ARG A 139 20.75 2.69 -13.30
C ARG A 139 20.48 3.25 -14.69
N HIS A 140 20.64 2.42 -15.73
CA HIS A 140 20.34 2.81 -17.10
C HIS A 140 18.87 2.53 -17.45
N GLU A 141 18.23 3.33 -18.30
CA GLU A 141 16.80 3.22 -18.63
C GLU A 141 16.38 1.82 -19.15
N LEU A 142 17.28 1.13 -19.86
CA LEU A 142 17.04 -0.24 -20.34
C LEU A 142 17.03 -1.29 -19.20
N GLU A 143 17.60 -0.99 -18.04
CA GLU A 143 17.60 -1.88 -16.85
C GLU A 143 16.33 -1.72 -16.00
N ASP A 144 15.61 -0.59 -16.10
CA ASP A 144 14.26 -0.43 -15.51
C ASP A 144 13.27 -1.45 -16.05
N LEU A 145 13.41 -1.79 -17.34
CA LEU A 145 12.62 -2.83 -17.99
C LEU A 145 12.96 -4.26 -17.52
N ARG A 146 14.04 -4.48 -16.77
CA ARG A 146 14.53 -5.83 -16.41
C ARG A 146 14.32 -6.21 -14.94
N SER A 147 14.47 -5.29 -13.97
CA SER A 147 14.36 -5.66 -12.53
C SER A 147 13.85 -4.52 -11.63
N PRO A 148 12.56 -4.16 -11.68
CA PRO A 148 12.04 -3.12 -10.78
C PRO A 148 12.05 -3.63 -9.33
N LEU A 149 12.42 -2.75 -8.38
CA LEU A 149 12.45 -3.05 -6.94
C LEU A 149 11.04 -3.12 -6.34
N VAL A 150 10.07 -2.52 -7.04
CA VAL A 150 8.64 -2.71 -6.81
C VAL A 150 8.14 -3.71 -7.87
N PRO A 151 7.33 -4.72 -7.52
CA PRO A 151 6.77 -5.65 -8.50
C PRO A 151 6.17 -4.90 -9.69
N ARG A 152 6.40 -5.37 -10.92
CA ARG A 152 5.84 -4.74 -12.13
C ARG A 152 4.33 -4.65 -12.00
N VAL A 153 3.76 -3.48 -12.31
CA VAL A 153 2.31 -3.24 -12.30
C VAL A 153 1.55 -4.31 -13.10
N GLU A 154 2.12 -4.83 -14.19
CA GLU A 154 1.46 -5.81 -15.06
C GLU A 154 1.75 -7.29 -14.71
N ALA A 155 2.74 -7.57 -13.86
CA ALA A 155 3.16 -8.94 -13.54
C ALA A 155 3.40 -9.18 -12.05
N TRP A 156 2.88 -8.30 -11.18
CA TRP A 156 3.18 -8.29 -9.75
C TRP A 156 2.90 -9.63 -9.10
N PHE A 157 1.81 -10.30 -9.48
CA PHE A 157 1.44 -11.60 -8.91
C PHE A 157 2.49 -12.67 -9.24
N ARG A 158 2.85 -12.79 -10.52
CA ARG A 158 3.87 -13.75 -10.98
C ARG A 158 5.24 -13.45 -10.38
N ASP A 159 5.61 -12.19 -10.32
CA ASP A 159 6.91 -11.77 -9.79
C ASP A 159 6.98 -12.00 -8.27
N THR A 160 5.87 -11.82 -7.55
CA THR A 160 5.78 -12.14 -6.12
C THR A 160 5.84 -13.65 -5.87
N LEU A 161 5.15 -14.46 -6.68
CA LEU A 161 5.25 -15.93 -6.59
C LEU A 161 6.66 -16.46 -6.88
N LYS A 162 7.42 -15.79 -7.77
CA LYS A 162 8.83 -16.17 -8.04
C LYS A 162 9.74 -15.97 -6.83
N LEU A 163 9.41 -15.04 -5.91
CA LEU A 163 10.19 -14.81 -4.69
C LEU A 163 10.10 -15.97 -3.67
N SER A 164 9.09 -16.83 -3.82
CA SER A 164 8.85 -18.02 -3.01
C SER A 164 8.92 -19.32 -3.83
N LYS A 165 9.53 -19.29 -5.03
CA LYS A 165 9.61 -20.45 -5.94
C LYS A 165 10.16 -21.72 -5.29
N TRP A 166 11.14 -21.58 -4.39
CA TRP A 166 11.76 -22.71 -3.69
C TRP A 166 10.79 -23.35 -2.68
N LEU A 167 10.01 -22.55 -1.96
CA LEU A 167 8.99 -23.07 -1.03
C LEU A 167 7.89 -23.83 -1.79
N TYR A 168 7.49 -23.34 -2.96
CA TYR A 168 6.53 -24.03 -3.80
C TYR A 168 7.11 -25.32 -4.40
N SER A 169 8.38 -25.34 -4.84
CA SER A 169 9.01 -26.57 -5.32
C SER A 169 9.16 -27.61 -4.22
N ASP A 170 9.53 -27.20 -3.01
CA ASP A 170 9.64 -28.09 -1.85
C ASP A 170 8.27 -28.67 -1.47
N ALA A 171 7.21 -27.87 -1.56
CA ALA A 171 5.85 -28.34 -1.35
C ALA A 171 5.39 -29.34 -2.42
N ILE A 172 5.75 -29.14 -3.69
CA ILE A 172 5.49 -30.10 -4.78
C ILE A 172 6.24 -31.41 -4.54
N LEU A 173 7.52 -31.34 -4.14
CA LEU A 173 8.32 -32.51 -3.79
C LEU A 173 7.72 -33.26 -2.59
N ALA A 174 7.29 -32.54 -1.56
CA ALA A 174 6.59 -33.13 -0.42
C ALA A 174 5.29 -33.81 -0.84
N SER A 175 4.48 -33.20 -1.72
CA SER A 175 3.28 -33.83 -2.28
C SER A 175 3.60 -35.12 -3.04
N PHE A 176 4.66 -35.14 -3.83
CA PHE A 176 5.10 -36.35 -4.52
C PHE A 176 5.44 -37.46 -3.52
N LEU A 177 6.24 -37.15 -2.49
CA LEU A 177 6.60 -38.11 -1.44
C LEU A 177 5.39 -38.58 -0.62
N ILE A 178 4.45 -37.69 -0.31
CA ILE A 178 3.19 -38.04 0.38
C ILE A 178 2.37 -39.00 -0.47
N ASN A 179 2.22 -38.74 -1.77
CA ASN A 179 1.48 -39.63 -2.67
C ASN A 179 2.17 -40.98 -2.82
N LEU A 180 3.51 -41.02 -2.85
CA LEU A 180 4.29 -42.26 -2.92
C LEU A 180 4.17 -43.08 -1.63
N LEU A 181 4.38 -42.47 -0.46
CA LEU A 181 4.18 -43.11 0.86
C LEU A 181 2.72 -43.54 1.04
N GLY A 182 1.79 -42.82 0.42
CA GLY A 182 0.39 -43.17 0.37
C GLY A 182 0.08 -44.55 -0.21
N LEU A 183 0.99 -45.12 -1.01
CA LEU A 183 0.89 -46.49 -1.54
C LEU A 183 1.20 -47.57 -0.49
N MET A 184 1.82 -47.21 0.64
CA MET A 184 2.22 -48.16 1.68
C MET A 184 1.02 -48.88 2.29
N VAL A 185 -0.10 -48.18 2.56
CA VAL A 185 -1.29 -48.81 3.15
C VAL A 185 -1.91 -49.85 2.21
N PRO A 186 -2.22 -49.55 0.93
CA PRO A 186 -2.70 -50.56 -0.02
C PRO A 186 -1.75 -51.76 -0.17
N LEU A 187 -0.44 -51.53 -0.26
CA LEU A 187 0.55 -52.61 -0.40
C LEU A 187 0.65 -53.46 0.87
N PHE A 188 0.60 -52.85 2.06
CA PHE A 188 0.54 -53.57 3.33
C PHE A 188 -0.66 -54.50 3.39
N VAL A 189 -1.84 -53.99 3.03
CA VAL A 189 -3.07 -54.80 3.01
C VAL A 189 -2.95 -55.94 2.00
N MET A 190 -2.46 -55.65 0.79
CA MET A 190 -2.23 -56.67 -0.25
C MET A 190 -1.33 -57.81 0.25
N GLN A 191 -0.16 -57.48 0.81
CA GLN A 191 0.78 -58.48 1.31
C GLN A 191 0.22 -59.26 2.51
N THR A 192 -0.59 -58.60 3.34
CA THR A 192 -1.23 -59.26 4.48
C THR A 192 -2.22 -60.32 4.00
N TYR A 193 -3.09 -59.98 3.06
CA TYR A 193 -4.08 -60.93 2.52
C TYR A 193 -3.48 -62.03 1.66
N ASP A 194 -2.47 -61.71 0.84
CA ASP A 194 -1.91 -62.67 -0.12
C ASP A 194 -0.82 -63.57 0.49
N ARG A 195 -0.07 -63.09 1.49
CA ARG A 195 1.07 -63.82 2.04
C ARG A 195 0.98 -64.13 3.53
N VAL A 196 0.47 -63.20 4.35
CA VAL A 196 0.45 -63.40 5.81
C VAL A 196 -0.70 -64.31 6.24
N VAL A 197 -1.92 -64.03 5.78
CA VAL A 197 -3.12 -64.78 6.17
C VAL A 197 -3.03 -66.25 5.72
N PRO A 198 -2.66 -66.58 4.47
CA PRO A 198 -2.60 -67.99 4.04
C PRO A 198 -1.48 -68.78 4.72
N ASN A 199 -0.33 -68.15 4.99
CA ASN A 199 0.86 -68.83 5.55
C ASN A 199 1.00 -68.69 7.07
N GLN A 200 0.06 -68.02 7.75
CA GLN A 200 0.12 -67.70 9.18
C GLN A 200 1.45 -67.06 9.61
N ALA A 201 2.06 -66.26 8.73
CA ALA A 201 3.39 -65.70 8.90
C ALA A 201 3.37 -64.45 9.81
N THR A 202 3.14 -64.64 11.10
CA THR A 202 3.00 -63.56 12.10
C THR A 202 4.24 -62.68 12.22
N SER A 203 5.43 -63.22 11.99
CA SER A 203 6.68 -62.45 11.94
C SER A 203 6.69 -61.42 10.81
N THR A 204 6.24 -61.81 9.62
CA THR A 204 6.15 -60.91 8.45
C THR A 204 5.11 -59.82 8.68
N LEU A 205 3.99 -60.14 9.33
CA LEU A 205 2.96 -59.17 9.69
C LEU A 205 3.51 -58.02 10.53
N TRP A 206 4.23 -58.34 11.63
CA TRP A 206 4.76 -57.33 12.54
C TRP A 206 5.84 -56.46 11.88
N VAL A 207 6.70 -57.04 11.04
CA VAL A 207 7.69 -56.27 10.28
C VAL A 207 7.01 -55.29 9.32
N LEU A 208 6.01 -55.76 8.56
CA LEU A 208 5.23 -54.92 7.66
C LEU A 208 4.44 -53.85 8.42
N ALA A 209 3.90 -54.17 9.59
CA ALA A 209 3.14 -53.24 10.42
C ALA A 209 4.03 -52.13 11.00
N ILE A 210 5.24 -52.47 11.48
CA ILE A 210 6.23 -51.49 11.94
C ILE A 210 6.67 -50.61 10.77
N GLY A 211 6.93 -51.19 9.59
CA GLY A 211 7.25 -50.44 8.39
C GLY A 211 6.13 -49.47 7.97
N LEU A 212 4.86 -49.91 8.06
CA LEU A 212 3.70 -49.06 7.79
C LEU A 212 3.55 -47.94 8.83
N LEU A 213 3.75 -48.21 10.12
CA LEU A 213 3.72 -47.22 11.18
C LEU A 213 4.78 -46.13 10.94
N ILE A 214 6.01 -46.52 10.59
CA ILE A 214 7.08 -45.59 10.25
C ILE A 214 6.71 -44.79 9.00
N GLY A 215 6.25 -45.45 7.93
CA GLY A 215 5.87 -44.81 6.67
C GLY A 215 4.73 -43.80 6.83
N THR A 216 3.67 -44.15 7.55
CA THR A 216 2.55 -43.23 7.85
C THR A 216 2.95 -42.12 8.80
N GLY A 217 3.89 -42.37 9.73
CA GLY A 217 4.52 -41.33 10.54
C GLY A 217 5.27 -40.30 9.69
N PHE A 218 6.08 -40.77 8.73
CA PHE A 218 6.74 -39.89 7.75
C PHE A 218 5.73 -39.16 6.86
N GLU A 219 4.66 -39.82 6.43
CA GLU A 219 3.58 -39.19 5.64
C GLU A 219 2.93 -38.04 6.42
N LEU A 220 2.64 -38.23 7.72
CA LEU A 220 2.08 -37.19 8.58
C LEU A 220 3.05 -36.00 8.73
N VAL A 221 4.33 -36.27 9.01
CA VAL A 221 5.37 -35.23 9.11
C VAL A 221 5.46 -34.44 7.80
N LEU A 222 5.50 -35.12 6.65
CA LEU A 222 5.54 -34.46 5.34
C LEU A 222 4.29 -33.62 5.08
N ARG A 223 3.10 -34.08 5.47
CA ARG A 223 1.86 -33.29 5.37
C ARG A 223 1.94 -32.00 6.18
N VAL A 224 2.47 -32.08 7.40
CA VAL A 224 2.67 -30.90 8.28
C VAL A 224 3.72 -29.96 7.69
N VAL A 225 4.88 -30.48 7.26
CA VAL A 225 5.94 -29.68 6.62
C VAL A 225 5.41 -29.00 5.36
N ARG A 226 4.70 -29.72 4.48
CA ARG A 226 4.08 -29.17 3.27
C ARG A 226 3.11 -28.04 3.62
N ALA A 227 2.24 -28.23 4.61
CA ALA A 227 1.31 -27.19 5.06
C ALA A 227 2.05 -25.95 5.56
N HIS A 228 3.13 -26.12 6.33
CA HIS A 228 3.95 -25.03 6.84
C HIS A 228 4.70 -24.26 5.73
N LEU A 229 5.27 -24.97 4.75
CA LEU A 229 5.96 -24.38 3.60
C LEU A 229 4.99 -23.51 2.78
N LEU A 230 3.78 -24.01 2.52
CA LEU A 230 2.75 -23.27 1.79
C LEU A 230 2.24 -22.06 2.57
N ASP A 231 2.04 -22.19 3.89
CA ASP A 231 1.66 -21.07 4.75
C ASP A 231 2.73 -19.97 4.81
N THR A 232 4.01 -20.37 4.89
CA THR A 232 5.14 -19.42 4.88
C THR A 232 5.25 -18.69 3.54
N ALA A 233 5.06 -19.41 2.42
CA ALA A 233 5.01 -18.80 1.10
C ALA A 233 3.85 -17.77 0.97
N GLY A 234 2.69 -18.11 1.52
CA GLY A 234 1.53 -17.22 1.60
C GLY A 234 1.82 -15.96 2.43
N LYS A 235 2.35 -16.11 3.65
CA LYS A 235 2.70 -14.99 4.55
C LYS A 235 3.72 -14.03 3.95
N LYS A 236 4.76 -14.55 3.28
CA LYS A 236 5.77 -13.70 2.62
C LYS A 236 5.15 -12.87 1.51
N THR A 237 4.23 -13.46 0.75
CA THR A 237 3.46 -12.79 -0.32
C THR A 237 2.53 -11.71 0.26
N ASP A 238 1.85 -12.03 1.38
CA ASP A 238 0.93 -11.14 2.11
C ASP A 238 1.60 -9.83 2.54
N VAL A 239 2.76 -9.93 3.22
CA VAL A 239 3.50 -8.77 3.75
C VAL A 239 3.97 -7.84 2.64
N ILE A 240 4.57 -8.39 1.57
CA ILE A 240 5.12 -7.60 0.46
C ILE A 240 4.00 -6.85 -0.28
N LEU A 241 2.91 -7.54 -0.59
CA LEU A 241 1.82 -6.95 -1.35
C LEU A 241 1.01 -5.95 -0.54
N SER A 242 0.74 -6.22 0.75
CA SER A 242 0.09 -5.27 1.64
C SER A 242 0.89 -3.96 1.75
N ALA A 243 2.21 -4.05 1.96
CA ALA A 243 3.07 -2.88 1.99
C ALA A 243 3.11 -2.12 0.65
N THR A 244 3.17 -2.85 -0.47
CA THR A 244 3.19 -2.26 -1.82
C THR A 244 1.87 -1.59 -2.18
N LEU A 245 0.73 -2.21 -1.84
CA LEU A 245 -0.59 -1.62 -2.06
C LEU A 245 -0.76 -0.35 -1.24
N PHE A 246 -0.36 -0.37 0.03
CA PHE A 246 -0.43 0.82 0.87
C PHE A 246 0.47 1.96 0.32
N GLU A 247 1.67 1.63 -0.16
CA GLU A 247 2.52 2.60 -0.87
C GLU A 247 1.83 3.17 -2.11
N ARG A 248 1.23 2.33 -2.96
CA ARG A 248 0.52 2.78 -4.18
C ARG A 248 -0.69 3.64 -3.89
N ILE A 249 -1.40 3.35 -2.80
CA ILE A 249 -2.58 4.09 -2.34
C ILE A 249 -2.18 5.46 -1.80
N THR A 250 -1.12 5.52 -1.00
CA THR A 250 -0.64 6.78 -0.41
C THR A 250 0.11 7.65 -1.42
N GLY A 251 0.71 7.05 -2.45
CA GLY A 251 1.40 7.73 -3.53
C GLY A 251 0.54 8.03 -4.77
N MET A 252 -0.75 7.64 -4.79
CA MET A 252 -1.61 7.84 -5.96
C MET A 252 -1.85 9.33 -6.26
N ALA A 253 -1.92 9.67 -7.54
CA ALA A 253 -2.32 11.01 -7.96
C ALA A 253 -3.79 11.29 -7.56
N MET A 254 -4.06 12.47 -7.02
CA MET A 254 -5.40 12.84 -6.56
C MET A 254 -6.46 12.83 -7.68
N LYS A 255 -6.06 13.06 -8.95
CA LYS A 255 -6.94 12.92 -10.12
C LYS A 255 -7.48 11.49 -10.29
N ALA A 256 -6.74 10.47 -9.86
CA ALA A 256 -7.13 9.07 -9.96
C ALA A 256 -7.82 8.53 -8.69
N ARG A 257 -8.07 9.39 -7.70
CA ARG A 257 -8.77 8.99 -6.47
C ARG A 257 -10.19 8.49 -6.81
N PRO A 258 -10.57 7.28 -6.37
CA PRO A 258 -11.92 6.75 -6.59
C PRO A 258 -13.01 7.59 -5.91
N ALA A 259 -14.22 7.56 -6.46
CA ALA A 259 -15.35 8.34 -5.95
C ALA A 259 -15.84 7.88 -4.56
N THR A 260 -15.67 6.60 -4.20
CA THR A 260 -16.16 6.05 -2.92
C THR A 260 -15.03 5.50 -2.06
N ILE A 261 -14.95 5.99 -0.82
CA ILE A 261 -13.99 5.51 0.19
C ILE A 261 -14.32 4.06 0.60
N GLY A 262 -15.61 3.71 0.67
CA GLY A 262 -16.06 2.38 1.07
C GLY A 262 -15.67 1.27 0.07
N GLY A 263 -15.82 1.52 -1.24
CA GLY A 263 -15.40 0.57 -2.27
C GLY A 263 -13.87 0.39 -2.31
N PHE A 264 -13.15 1.46 -2.01
CA PHE A 264 -11.69 1.45 -1.93
C PHE A 264 -11.18 0.69 -0.69
N ALA A 265 -11.80 0.90 0.47
CA ALA A 265 -11.50 0.14 1.69
C ALA A 265 -11.81 -1.35 1.53
N GLN A 266 -12.92 -1.69 0.86
CA GLN A 266 -13.25 -3.07 0.54
C GLN A 266 -12.19 -3.72 -0.36
N SER A 267 -11.65 -2.98 -1.33
CA SER A 267 -10.59 -3.50 -2.22
C SER A 267 -9.31 -3.90 -1.46
N ILE A 268 -9.01 -3.25 -0.33
CA ILE A 268 -7.91 -3.65 0.57
C ILE A 268 -8.28 -4.96 1.30
N HIS A 269 -9.51 -5.08 1.78
CA HIS A 269 -9.98 -6.30 2.47
C HIS A 269 -10.04 -7.50 1.51
N ASP A 270 -10.40 -7.29 0.25
CA ASP A 270 -10.50 -8.33 -0.78
C ASP A 270 -9.17 -9.06 -0.97
N PHE A 271 -8.03 -8.45 -0.62
CA PHE A 271 -6.70 -9.09 -0.63
C PHE A 271 -6.64 -10.39 0.17
N GLN A 272 -7.42 -10.52 1.24
CA GLN A 272 -7.50 -11.74 2.04
C GLN A 272 -7.96 -12.94 1.18
N GLY A 273 -8.82 -12.73 0.18
CA GLY A 273 -9.28 -13.78 -0.73
C GLY A 273 -8.15 -14.34 -1.61
N LEU A 274 -7.19 -13.50 -2.02
CA LEU A 274 -6.02 -13.97 -2.76
C LEU A 274 -5.09 -14.79 -1.85
N ARG A 275 -4.86 -14.33 -0.61
CA ARG A 275 -4.11 -15.09 0.39
C ARG A 275 -4.76 -16.45 0.61
N GLU A 276 -6.07 -16.49 0.83
CA GLU A 276 -6.85 -17.73 1.02
C GLU A 276 -6.75 -18.69 -0.17
N PHE A 277 -6.71 -18.18 -1.40
CA PHE A 277 -6.45 -19.02 -2.57
C PHE A 277 -5.01 -19.57 -2.61
N LEU A 278 -4.03 -18.78 -2.17
CA LEU A 278 -2.65 -19.21 -2.04
C LEU A 278 -2.38 -20.11 -0.81
N THR A 279 -3.37 -20.32 0.07
CA THR A 279 -3.22 -21.20 1.23
C THR A 279 -3.10 -22.67 0.85
N ALA A 280 -2.62 -23.46 1.82
CA ALA A 280 -2.31 -24.87 1.69
C ALA A 280 -3.45 -25.71 1.07
N VAL A 281 -4.72 -25.50 1.44
CA VAL A 281 -5.82 -26.37 0.99
C VAL A 281 -6.00 -26.34 -0.52
N THR A 282 -6.13 -25.14 -1.11
CA THR A 282 -6.40 -24.98 -2.55
C THR A 282 -5.22 -25.43 -3.41
N LEU A 283 -4.01 -25.08 -2.97
CA LEU A 283 -2.80 -25.46 -3.68
C LEU A 283 -2.54 -26.97 -3.58
N THR A 284 -2.84 -27.60 -2.44
CA THR A 284 -2.68 -29.05 -2.31
C THR A 284 -3.59 -29.82 -3.25
N SER A 285 -4.86 -29.44 -3.41
CA SER A 285 -5.76 -30.13 -4.35
C SER A 285 -5.27 -30.01 -5.79
N LEU A 286 -4.74 -28.85 -6.18
CA LEU A 286 -4.18 -28.63 -7.53
C LEU A 286 -2.88 -29.43 -7.74
N ILE A 287 -2.00 -29.46 -6.74
CA ILE A 287 -0.74 -30.21 -6.78
C ILE A 287 -0.98 -31.73 -6.72
N ASP A 288 -2.05 -32.17 -6.06
CA ASP A 288 -2.39 -33.59 -5.91
C ASP A 288 -3.09 -34.17 -7.15
N LEU A 289 -3.71 -33.33 -8.01
CA LEU A 289 -4.46 -33.77 -9.20
C LEU A 289 -3.61 -34.55 -10.23
N PRO A 290 -2.38 -34.13 -10.61
CA PRO A 290 -1.51 -34.92 -11.49
C PRO A 290 -1.18 -36.31 -10.93
N PHE A 291 -1.10 -36.46 -9.61
CA PHE A 291 -0.81 -37.74 -8.97
C PHE A 291 -2.00 -38.72 -9.02
N ALA A 292 -3.19 -38.28 -9.39
CA ALA A 292 -4.30 -39.18 -9.74
C ALA A 292 -3.92 -40.09 -10.94
N VAL A 293 -3.15 -39.57 -11.91
CA VAL A 293 -2.64 -40.36 -13.04
C VAL A 293 -1.65 -41.42 -12.56
N LEU A 294 -0.74 -41.05 -11.65
CA LEU A 294 0.19 -42.01 -11.03
C LEU A 294 -0.58 -43.13 -10.32
N MET A 295 -1.62 -42.80 -9.56
CA MET A 295 -2.47 -43.79 -8.88
C MET A 295 -3.21 -44.69 -9.88
N LEU A 296 -3.72 -44.16 -10.99
CA LEU A 296 -4.33 -44.95 -12.07
C LEU A 296 -3.32 -45.92 -12.69
N VAL A 297 -2.08 -45.48 -12.94
CA VAL A 297 -1.01 -46.36 -13.45
C VAL A 297 -0.73 -47.50 -12.47
N VAL A 298 -0.60 -47.20 -11.17
CA VAL A 298 -0.39 -48.22 -10.13
C VAL A 298 -1.57 -49.20 -10.06
N ILE A 299 -2.81 -48.71 -10.17
CA ILE A 299 -4.00 -49.57 -10.24
C ILE A 299 -3.93 -50.49 -11.47
N GLY A 300 -3.53 -49.99 -12.63
CA GLY A 300 -3.36 -50.82 -13.83
C GLY A 300 -2.30 -51.91 -13.66
N LEU A 301 -1.20 -51.62 -12.96
CA LEU A 301 -0.14 -52.59 -12.68
C LEU A 301 -0.57 -53.67 -11.68
N LEU A 302 -1.37 -53.32 -10.66
CA LEU A 302 -1.80 -54.25 -9.61
C LEU A 302 -3.08 -55.02 -9.97
N GLY A 303 -4.08 -54.32 -10.50
CA GLY A 303 -5.43 -54.82 -10.75
C GLY A 303 -5.74 -55.15 -12.22
N GLY A 304 -4.80 -54.93 -13.14
CA GLY A 304 -4.99 -55.17 -14.56
C GLY A 304 -6.17 -54.38 -15.14
N TRP A 305 -7.16 -55.10 -15.69
CA TRP A 305 -8.33 -54.51 -16.34
C TRP A 305 -9.25 -53.71 -15.41
N LEU A 306 -9.16 -53.93 -14.08
CA LEU A 306 -9.96 -53.19 -13.10
C LEU A 306 -9.75 -51.68 -13.12
N VAL A 307 -8.59 -51.21 -13.65
CA VAL A 307 -8.30 -49.78 -13.81
C VAL A 307 -9.34 -49.04 -14.66
N VAL A 308 -10.04 -49.75 -15.56
CA VAL A 308 -11.07 -49.16 -16.42
C VAL A 308 -12.19 -48.51 -15.60
N ILE A 309 -12.51 -49.05 -14.43
CA ILE A 309 -13.58 -48.54 -13.57
C ILE A 309 -13.25 -47.14 -13.03
N PRO A 310 -12.15 -46.92 -12.28
CA PRO A 310 -11.75 -45.57 -11.87
C PRO A 310 -11.37 -44.67 -13.06
N LEU A 311 -10.84 -45.24 -14.16
CA LEU A 311 -10.55 -44.48 -15.39
C LEU A 311 -11.82 -43.91 -16.04
N LEU A 312 -12.97 -44.59 -15.96
CA LEU A 312 -14.26 -44.08 -16.41
C LEU A 312 -14.94 -43.19 -15.36
N ALA A 313 -14.82 -43.53 -14.07
CA ALA A 313 -15.39 -42.72 -13.00
C ALA A 313 -14.77 -41.32 -12.94
N PHE A 314 -13.47 -41.19 -13.19
CA PHE A 314 -12.75 -39.92 -13.18
C PHE A 314 -13.35 -38.86 -14.13
N PRO A 315 -13.51 -39.09 -15.45
CA PRO A 315 -14.14 -38.13 -16.35
C PRO A 315 -15.63 -37.92 -16.04
N ILE A 316 -16.37 -38.93 -15.57
CA ILE A 316 -17.77 -38.77 -15.14
C ILE A 316 -17.86 -37.78 -13.98
N THR A 317 -16.99 -37.89 -12.97
CA THR A 317 -16.93 -36.95 -11.85
C THR A 317 -16.53 -35.55 -12.32
N ILE A 318 -15.59 -35.42 -13.26
CA ILE A 318 -15.21 -34.12 -13.83
C ILE A 318 -16.40 -33.48 -14.54
N ILE A 319 -17.12 -34.21 -15.38
CA ILE A 319 -18.30 -33.69 -16.11
C ILE A 319 -19.37 -33.25 -15.10
N PHE A 320 -19.65 -34.08 -14.09
CA PHE A 320 -20.59 -33.75 -13.03
C PHE A 320 -20.19 -32.46 -12.29
N ALA A 321 -18.91 -32.33 -11.93
CA ALA A 321 -18.37 -31.14 -11.29
C ALA A 321 -18.47 -29.90 -12.19
N MET A 322 -18.17 -30.02 -13.50
CA MET A 322 -18.28 -28.92 -14.47
C MET A 322 -19.72 -28.42 -14.64
N VAL A 323 -20.72 -29.32 -14.66
CA VAL A 323 -22.13 -28.94 -14.77
C VAL A 323 -22.58 -28.10 -13.56
N ILE A 324 -22.18 -28.48 -12.35
CA ILE A 324 -22.49 -27.72 -11.13
C ILE A 324 -21.69 -26.42 -11.10
N GLN A 325 -20.43 -26.45 -11.56
CA GLN A 325 -19.51 -25.31 -11.59
C GLN A 325 -20.07 -24.10 -12.34
N VAL A 326 -20.72 -24.30 -13.50
CA VAL A 326 -21.26 -23.18 -14.29
C VAL A 326 -22.24 -22.35 -13.48
N ARG A 327 -23.19 -23.01 -12.77
CA ARG A 327 -24.16 -22.30 -11.92
C ARG A 327 -23.55 -21.75 -10.63
N LEU A 328 -22.60 -22.48 -10.05
CA LEU A 328 -21.92 -22.05 -8.83
C LEU A 328 -21.15 -20.76 -9.07
N ARG A 329 -20.43 -20.68 -10.19
CA ARG A 329 -19.65 -19.50 -10.59
C ARG A 329 -20.52 -18.23 -10.63
N ASP A 330 -21.64 -18.27 -11.34
CA ASP A 330 -22.52 -17.12 -11.49
C ASP A 330 -23.12 -16.67 -10.14
N THR A 331 -23.44 -17.64 -9.29
CA THR A 331 -24.00 -17.38 -7.95
C THR A 331 -22.96 -16.73 -7.03
N VAL A 332 -21.73 -17.24 -7.03
CA VAL A 332 -20.62 -16.70 -6.24
C VAL A 332 -20.27 -15.28 -6.71
N GLN A 333 -20.23 -15.04 -8.02
CA GLN A 333 -19.93 -13.70 -8.55
C GLN A 333 -20.97 -12.66 -8.12
N LYS A 334 -22.26 -13.02 -8.18
CA LYS A 334 -23.35 -12.14 -7.70
C LYS A 334 -23.31 -11.92 -6.18
N SER A 335 -22.98 -12.97 -5.42
CA SER A 335 -22.80 -12.86 -3.96
C SER A 335 -21.69 -11.85 -3.63
N LEU A 336 -20.53 -11.96 -4.29
CA LEU A 336 -19.38 -11.08 -4.04
C LEU A 336 -19.69 -9.62 -4.40
N SER A 337 -20.38 -9.35 -5.52
CA SER A 337 -20.78 -7.98 -5.85
C SER A 337 -21.77 -7.38 -4.85
N LEU A 338 -22.75 -8.17 -4.41
CA LEU A 338 -23.75 -7.72 -3.42
C LEU A 338 -23.13 -7.57 -2.02
N GLY A 339 -22.13 -8.38 -1.69
CA GLY A 339 -21.31 -8.25 -0.49
C GLY A 339 -20.55 -6.92 -0.45
N ALA A 340 -19.98 -6.50 -1.58
CA ALA A 340 -19.33 -5.19 -1.70
C ALA A 340 -20.32 -4.02 -1.55
N GLU A 341 -21.52 -4.12 -2.15
CA GLU A 341 -22.59 -3.13 -1.97
C GLU A 341 -23.03 -3.01 -0.51
N ARG A 342 -23.22 -4.16 0.17
CA ARG A 342 -23.53 -4.20 1.61
C ARG A 342 -22.45 -3.51 2.43
N GLN A 343 -21.17 -3.76 2.14
CA GLN A 343 -20.08 -3.11 2.88
C GLN A 343 -20.05 -1.60 2.63
N ALA A 344 -20.25 -1.16 1.38
CA ALA A 344 -20.34 0.26 1.06
C ALA A 344 -21.49 0.94 1.81
N LEU A 345 -22.67 0.30 1.87
CA LEU A 345 -23.82 0.77 2.64
C LEU A 345 -23.51 0.88 4.14
N LEU A 346 -22.77 -0.08 4.71
CA LEU A 346 -22.36 -0.04 6.11
C LEU A 346 -21.47 1.18 6.38
N ILE A 347 -20.43 1.38 5.56
CA ILE A 347 -19.47 2.48 5.72
C ILE A 347 -20.17 3.84 5.57
N GLU A 348 -21.07 3.98 4.59
CA GLU A 348 -21.89 5.18 4.40
C GLU A 348 -22.80 5.44 5.60
N THR A 349 -23.48 4.41 6.09
CA THR A 349 -24.42 4.51 7.23
C THR A 349 -23.70 4.88 8.53
N LEU A 350 -22.52 4.30 8.79
CA LEU A 350 -21.70 4.64 9.95
C LEU A 350 -21.12 6.05 9.82
N GLY A 351 -20.68 6.46 8.63
CA GLY A 351 -20.17 7.81 8.38
C GLY A 351 -21.23 8.90 8.49
N GLY A 352 -22.50 8.58 8.21
CA GLY A 352 -23.64 9.50 8.25
C GLY A 352 -24.61 9.25 9.41
N LEU A 353 -24.18 8.59 10.48
CA LEU A 353 -25.08 8.11 11.54
C LEU A 353 -25.85 9.26 12.22
N GLU A 354 -25.19 10.40 12.47
CA GLU A 354 -25.84 11.59 13.03
C GLU A 354 -26.95 12.13 12.11
N THR A 355 -26.69 12.21 10.81
CA THR A 355 -27.69 12.61 9.81
C THR A 355 -28.87 11.64 9.82
N LEU A 356 -28.58 10.34 9.91
CA LEU A 356 -29.62 9.32 9.95
C LEU A 356 -30.53 9.49 11.17
N LYS A 357 -29.94 9.73 12.34
CA LYS A 357 -30.67 10.01 13.59
C LYS A 357 -31.45 11.31 13.52
N ALA A 358 -30.86 12.38 12.99
CA ALA A 358 -31.51 13.68 12.87
C ALA A 358 -32.71 13.65 11.91
N CYS A 359 -32.63 12.86 10.84
CA CYS A 359 -33.70 12.68 9.87
C CYS A 359 -34.69 11.55 10.22
N SER A 360 -34.49 10.85 11.34
CA SER A 360 -35.27 9.65 11.70
C SER A 360 -35.36 8.61 10.58
N ALA A 361 -34.30 8.50 9.77
CA ALA A 361 -34.26 7.68 8.55
C ALA A 361 -33.70 6.27 8.79
N GLU A 362 -33.58 5.83 10.06
CA GLU A 362 -33.06 4.51 10.41
C GLU A 362 -33.87 3.38 9.76
N SER A 363 -35.20 3.50 9.72
CA SER A 363 -36.08 2.49 9.13
C SER A 363 -35.81 2.26 7.64
N GLU A 364 -35.54 3.34 6.88
CA GLU A 364 -35.22 3.25 5.45
C GLU A 364 -33.89 2.54 5.24
N ARG A 365 -32.86 2.92 5.99
CA ARG A 365 -31.53 2.28 5.91
C ARG A 365 -31.55 0.85 6.41
N GLN A 366 -32.29 0.57 7.47
CA GLN A 366 -32.51 -0.79 7.98
C GLN A 366 -33.19 -1.66 6.92
N HIS A 367 -34.23 -1.17 6.24
CA HIS A 367 -34.89 -1.91 5.18
C HIS A 367 -33.95 -2.21 3.99
N LYS A 368 -33.14 -1.23 3.58
CA LYS A 368 -32.13 -1.44 2.53
C LYS A 368 -31.06 -2.45 2.96
N TRP A 369 -30.64 -2.40 4.22
CA TRP A 369 -29.71 -3.38 4.80
C TRP A 369 -30.30 -4.79 4.80
N GLU A 370 -31.52 -4.96 5.32
CA GLU A 370 -32.20 -6.26 5.42
C GLU A 370 -32.50 -6.87 4.04
N SER A 371 -32.95 -6.06 3.07
CA SER A 371 -33.20 -6.54 1.71
C SER A 371 -31.91 -6.99 1.01
N THR A 372 -30.84 -6.20 1.12
CA THR A 372 -29.51 -6.54 0.58
C THR A 372 -28.95 -7.79 1.27
N HIS A 373 -29.04 -7.85 2.60
CA HIS A 373 -28.57 -8.97 3.39
C HIS A 373 -29.37 -10.25 3.13
N GLY A 374 -30.69 -10.15 2.97
CA GLY A 374 -31.57 -11.26 2.62
C GLY A 374 -31.25 -11.82 1.24
N ALA A 375 -31.04 -10.96 0.23
CA ALA A 375 -30.62 -11.37 -1.09
C ALA A 375 -29.23 -12.04 -1.09
N LEU A 376 -28.28 -11.48 -0.34
CA LEU A 376 -26.94 -12.06 -0.16
C LEU A 376 -27.02 -13.44 0.49
N THR A 377 -27.80 -13.58 1.56
CA THR A 377 -27.99 -14.85 2.27
C THR A 377 -28.62 -15.92 1.37
N ARG A 378 -29.56 -15.54 0.49
CA ARG A 378 -30.15 -16.44 -0.51
C ARG A 378 -29.10 -16.94 -1.51
N LEU A 379 -28.25 -16.04 -2.03
CA LEU A 379 -27.18 -16.39 -2.96
C LEU A 379 -26.13 -17.29 -2.28
N ASP A 380 -25.70 -16.95 -1.07
CA ASP A 380 -24.73 -17.73 -0.31
C ASP A 380 -25.27 -19.11 0.05
N SER A 381 -26.55 -19.20 0.43
CA SER A 381 -27.22 -20.48 0.71
C SER A 381 -27.31 -21.32 -0.56
N HIS A 382 -27.67 -20.72 -1.70
CA HIS A 382 -27.70 -21.42 -2.98
C HIS A 382 -26.31 -21.93 -3.38
N ALA A 383 -25.27 -21.11 -3.23
CA ALA A 383 -23.88 -21.50 -3.49
C ALA A 383 -23.43 -22.65 -2.56
N ARG A 384 -23.76 -22.59 -1.27
CA ARG A 384 -23.48 -23.68 -0.32
C ARG A 384 -24.20 -24.97 -0.70
N ASN A 385 -25.46 -24.90 -1.11
CA ASN A 385 -26.23 -26.07 -1.55
C ASN A 385 -25.64 -26.69 -2.82
N LEU A 386 -25.25 -25.87 -3.80
CA LEU A 386 -24.55 -26.36 -5.01
C LEU A 386 -23.21 -27.00 -4.66
N SER A 387 -22.44 -26.39 -3.76
CA SER A 387 -21.17 -26.96 -3.28
C SER A 387 -21.39 -28.29 -2.55
N ALA A 388 -22.40 -28.39 -1.70
CA ALA A 388 -22.76 -29.62 -1.01
C ALA A 388 -23.21 -30.71 -2.00
N LEU A 389 -23.97 -30.36 -3.03
CA LEU A 389 -24.35 -31.28 -4.10
C LEU A 389 -23.13 -31.80 -4.87
N ALA A 390 -22.14 -30.93 -5.14
CA ALA A 390 -20.91 -31.34 -5.80
C ALA A 390 -20.07 -32.29 -4.93
N THR A 391 -19.88 -31.98 -3.65
CA THR A 391 -19.11 -32.84 -2.73
C THR A 391 -19.81 -34.17 -2.49
N ASN A 392 -21.11 -34.16 -2.16
CA ASN A 392 -21.87 -35.39 -1.90
C ASN A 392 -22.08 -36.22 -3.17
N GLY A 393 -22.29 -35.58 -4.33
CA GLY A 393 -22.38 -36.29 -5.61
C GLY A 393 -21.06 -36.94 -6.01
N THR A 394 -19.92 -36.28 -5.72
CA THR A 394 -18.60 -36.91 -5.91
C THR A 394 -18.41 -38.10 -4.99
N LEU A 395 -18.80 -37.99 -3.71
CA LEU A 395 -18.75 -39.10 -2.76
C LEU A 395 -19.64 -40.27 -3.21
N PHE A 396 -20.82 -40.00 -3.76
CA PHE A 396 -21.70 -41.02 -4.32
C PHE A 396 -21.04 -41.74 -5.51
N ILE A 397 -20.45 -41.01 -6.46
CA ILE A 397 -19.73 -41.61 -7.59
C ILE A 397 -18.53 -42.45 -7.09
N GLN A 398 -17.83 -41.98 -6.06
CA GLN A 398 -16.73 -42.70 -5.43
C GLN A 398 -17.19 -44.03 -4.79
N GLN A 399 -18.30 -44.01 -4.04
CA GLN A 399 -18.87 -45.22 -3.44
C GLN A 399 -19.35 -46.20 -4.52
N PHE A 400 -20.01 -45.69 -5.57
CA PHE A 400 -20.47 -46.53 -6.69
C PHE A 400 -19.31 -47.15 -7.47
N SER A 401 -18.26 -46.37 -7.77
CA SER A 401 -17.03 -46.85 -8.40
C SER A 401 -16.34 -47.91 -7.54
N GLY A 402 -16.30 -47.71 -6.22
CA GLY A 402 -15.78 -48.70 -5.27
C GLY A 402 -16.58 -50.01 -5.27
N MET A 403 -17.91 -49.92 -5.24
CA MET A 403 -18.81 -51.08 -5.33
C MET A 403 -18.61 -51.83 -6.66
N ALA A 404 -18.58 -51.12 -7.79
CA ALA A 404 -18.32 -51.71 -9.10
C ALA A 404 -16.96 -52.41 -9.16
N THR A 405 -15.93 -51.81 -8.55
CA THR A 405 -14.58 -52.39 -8.44
C THR A 405 -14.60 -53.70 -7.67
N ILE A 406 -15.31 -53.77 -6.54
CA ILE A 406 -15.44 -55.00 -5.75
C ILE A 406 -16.17 -56.09 -6.55
N VAL A 407 -17.31 -55.77 -7.15
CA VAL A 407 -18.11 -56.74 -7.94
C VAL A 407 -17.29 -57.29 -9.11
N ALA A 408 -16.70 -56.41 -9.93
CA ALA A 408 -15.85 -56.81 -11.05
C ALA A 408 -14.61 -57.60 -10.58
N GLY A 409 -14.04 -57.19 -9.44
CA GLY A 409 -12.89 -57.84 -8.84
C GLY A 409 -13.17 -59.27 -8.40
N VAL A 410 -14.33 -59.54 -7.79
CA VAL A 410 -14.72 -60.90 -7.40
C VAL A 410 -14.79 -61.82 -8.62
N TYR A 411 -15.38 -61.38 -9.73
CA TYR A 411 -15.38 -62.17 -10.97
C TYR A 411 -13.96 -62.39 -11.52
N SER A 412 -13.08 -61.39 -11.41
CA SER A 412 -11.67 -61.51 -11.82
C SER A 412 -10.86 -62.47 -10.92
N ILE A 413 -11.20 -62.55 -9.63
CA ILE A 413 -10.62 -63.52 -8.68
C ILE A 413 -11.11 -64.93 -9.00
N ILE A 414 -12.40 -65.12 -9.27
CA ILE A 414 -12.97 -66.42 -9.68
C ILE A 414 -12.30 -66.93 -10.96
N ALA A 415 -11.98 -66.03 -11.89
CA ALA A 415 -11.25 -66.35 -13.11
C ALA A 415 -9.75 -66.65 -12.90
N GLY A 416 -9.22 -66.53 -11.68
CA GLY A 416 -7.81 -66.76 -11.36
C GLY A 416 -6.85 -65.66 -11.80
N ASN A 417 -7.37 -64.52 -12.27
CA ASN A 417 -6.56 -63.43 -12.85
C ASN A 417 -6.17 -62.36 -11.81
N LEU A 418 -6.66 -62.45 -10.58
CA LEU A 418 -6.46 -61.44 -9.53
C LEU A 418 -6.42 -62.08 -8.15
N SER A 419 -5.57 -61.57 -7.25
CA SER A 419 -5.58 -61.97 -5.84
C SER A 419 -6.59 -61.15 -5.02
N VAL A 420 -6.98 -61.68 -3.86
CA VAL A 420 -7.85 -60.95 -2.92
C VAL A 420 -7.16 -59.66 -2.44
N GLY A 421 -5.87 -59.72 -2.13
CA GLY A 421 -5.09 -58.55 -1.72
C GLY A 421 -5.02 -57.47 -2.81
N ALA A 422 -4.84 -57.85 -4.08
CA ALA A 422 -4.78 -56.92 -5.20
C ALA A 422 -6.12 -56.20 -5.43
N LEU A 423 -7.25 -56.89 -5.21
CA LEU A 423 -8.57 -56.27 -5.24
C LEU A 423 -8.73 -55.20 -4.17
N VAL A 424 -8.38 -55.52 -2.91
CA VAL A 424 -8.50 -54.57 -1.81
C VAL A 424 -7.58 -53.37 -2.03
N ALA A 425 -6.34 -53.59 -2.49
CA ALA A 425 -5.43 -52.50 -2.83
C ALA A 425 -5.98 -51.61 -3.95
N THR A 426 -6.56 -52.21 -5.00
CA THR A 426 -7.19 -51.49 -6.12
C THR A 426 -8.37 -50.63 -5.65
N TYR A 427 -9.24 -51.16 -4.78
CA TYR A 427 -10.33 -50.41 -4.16
C TYR A 427 -9.84 -49.20 -3.36
N MET A 428 -8.81 -49.39 -2.52
CA MET A 428 -8.23 -48.31 -1.71
C MET A 428 -7.60 -47.22 -2.56
N LEU A 429 -6.84 -47.60 -3.59
CA LEU A 429 -6.22 -46.66 -4.52
C LEU A 429 -7.28 -45.92 -5.35
N GLY A 430 -8.35 -46.59 -5.79
CA GLY A 430 -9.45 -45.97 -6.53
C GLY A 430 -10.11 -44.83 -5.77
N SER A 431 -10.28 -44.97 -4.44
CA SER A 431 -10.80 -43.91 -3.58
C SER A 431 -9.92 -42.65 -3.57
N ARG A 432 -8.59 -42.81 -3.67
CA ARG A 432 -7.62 -41.70 -3.68
C ARG A 432 -7.60 -40.94 -5.01
N VAL A 433 -7.88 -41.62 -6.13
CA VAL A 433 -7.98 -41.00 -7.47
C VAL A 433 -9.11 -39.97 -7.51
N LEU A 434 -10.25 -40.26 -6.87
CA LEU A 434 -11.46 -39.44 -6.92
C LEU A 434 -11.51 -38.36 -5.83
N ALA A 435 -10.76 -38.53 -4.72
CA ALA A 435 -10.81 -37.63 -3.57
C ALA A 435 -10.51 -36.14 -3.89
N PRO A 436 -9.48 -35.78 -4.69
CA PRO A 436 -9.22 -34.38 -5.03
C PRO A 436 -10.37 -33.71 -5.80
N LEU A 437 -11.15 -34.49 -6.55
CA LEU A 437 -12.27 -33.98 -7.34
C LEU A 437 -13.42 -33.46 -6.45
N GLY A 438 -13.59 -34.04 -5.25
CA GLY A 438 -14.64 -33.63 -4.31
C GLY A 438 -14.45 -32.20 -3.77
N GLN A 439 -13.24 -31.65 -3.89
CA GLN A 439 -12.90 -30.30 -3.45
C GLN A 439 -13.05 -29.25 -4.55
N ILE A 440 -13.33 -29.63 -5.80
CA ILE A 440 -13.42 -28.71 -6.96
C ILE A 440 -14.41 -27.57 -6.69
N ALA A 441 -15.55 -27.84 -6.07
CA ALA A 441 -16.54 -26.81 -5.74
C ALA A 441 -15.96 -25.71 -4.83
N GLY A 442 -15.20 -26.09 -3.80
CA GLY A 442 -14.52 -25.14 -2.91
C GLY A 442 -13.39 -24.39 -3.62
N LEU A 443 -12.67 -25.06 -4.53
CA LEU A 443 -11.63 -24.42 -5.35
C LEU A 443 -12.20 -23.33 -6.24
N ILE A 444 -13.38 -23.53 -6.82
CA ILE A 444 -14.04 -22.55 -7.70
C ILE A 444 -14.39 -21.28 -6.95
N THR A 445 -15.00 -21.39 -5.76
CA THR A 445 -15.35 -20.22 -4.94
C THR A 445 -14.10 -19.40 -4.62
N ARG A 446 -13.03 -20.07 -4.18
CA ARG A 446 -11.75 -19.42 -3.86
C ARG A 446 -11.07 -18.84 -5.09
N TYR A 447 -11.16 -19.52 -6.23
CA TYR A 447 -10.64 -19.02 -7.50
C TYR A 447 -11.38 -17.77 -7.98
N GLN A 448 -12.72 -17.74 -7.88
CA GLN A 448 -13.52 -16.56 -8.22
C GLN A 448 -13.20 -15.38 -7.30
N GLN A 449 -13.11 -15.62 -5.99
CA GLN A 449 -12.68 -14.62 -5.01
C GLN A 449 -11.29 -14.08 -5.37
N ALA A 450 -10.31 -14.96 -5.57
CA ALA A 450 -8.96 -14.56 -5.94
C ALA A 450 -8.90 -13.83 -7.29
N GLN A 451 -9.73 -14.20 -8.28
CA GLN A 451 -9.81 -13.52 -9.56
C GLN A 451 -10.38 -12.11 -9.43
N LEU A 452 -11.41 -11.92 -8.61
CA LEU A 452 -11.97 -10.60 -8.33
C LEU A 452 -10.97 -9.72 -7.58
N THR A 453 -10.33 -10.27 -6.54
CA THR A 453 -9.23 -9.63 -5.82
C THR A 453 -8.09 -9.26 -6.75
N MET A 454 -7.71 -10.15 -7.68
CA MET A 454 -6.66 -9.87 -8.66
C MET A 454 -7.01 -8.66 -9.50
N ARG A 455 -8.23 -8.60 -10.04
CA ARG A 455 -8.69 -7.48 -10.87
C ARG A 455 -8.77 -6.16 -10.10
N SER A 456 -9.28 -6.16 -8.87
CA SER A 456 -9.34 -4.95 -8.05
C SER A 456 -7.93 -4.49 -7.67
N THR A 457 -7.05 -5.43 -7.32
CA THR A 457 -5.64 -5.16 -7.00
C THR A 457 -4.87 -4.67 -8.22
N ASP A 458 -5.08 -5.24 -9.41
CA ASP A 458 -4.51 -4.79 -10.68
C ASP A 458 -4.92 -3.35 -10.98
N ALA A 459 -6.21 -3.04 -10.82
CA ALA A 459 -6.73 -1.68 -10.99
C ALA A 459 -6.03 -0.72 -10.02
N LEU A 460 -5.88 -1.07 -8.74
CA LEU A 460 -5.17 -0.27 -7.74
C LEU A 460 -3.67 -0.11 -8.05
N MET A 461 -3.00 -1.18 -8.46
CA MET A 461 -1.57 -1.16 -8.82
C MET A 461 -1.31 -0.29 -10.07
N SER A 462 -2.29 -0.23 -10.98
CA SER A 462 -2.23 0.57 -12.21
C SER A 462 -2.53 2.05 -12.02
N LEU A 463 -2.97 2.47 -10.83
CA LEU A 463 -3.28 3.88 -10.58
C LEU A 463 -2.03 4.76 -10.78
N PRO A 464 -2.16 5.88 -11.52
CA PRO A 464 -1.05 6.80 -11.72
C PRO A 464 -0.59 7.34 -10.37
N GLN A 465 0.73 7.40 -10.18
CA GLN A 465 1.36 7.91 -8.97
C GLN A 465 1.66 9.40 -9.12
N GLU A 466 1.71 10.15 -8.01
CA GLU A 466 2.09 11.58 -8.02
C GLU A 466 3.52 11.78 -8.51
N ARG A 467 4.41 10.83 -8.17
CA ARG A 467 5.80 10.83 -8.63
C ARG A 467 5.96 9.88 -9.81
N ASP A 468 6.37 10.42 -10.94
CA ASP A 468 6.84 9.60 -12.04
C ASP A 468 8.32 9.23 -11.79
N SER A 469 8.62 7.94 -11.84
CA SER A 469 9.99 7.42 -11.80
C SER A 469 10.94 8.02 -12.84
N LYS A 470 10.41 8.58 -13.94
CA LYS A 470 11.20 9.18 -15.01
C LYS A 470 11.49 10.67 -14.81
N GLN A 471 10.77 11.33 -13.90
CA GLN A 471 10.99 12.75 -13.66
C GLN A 471 12.28 12.94 -12.88
N ARG A 472 13.11 13.88 -13.34
CA ARG A 472 14.28 14.37 -12.62
C ARG A 472 13.94 15.77 -12.14
N PRO A 473 13.37 15.91 -10.93
CA PRO A 473 13.02 17.22 -10.41
C PRO A 473 14.29 18.06 -10.21
N LEU A 474 14.14 19.38 -10.32
CA LEU A 474 15.23 20.30 -10.04
C LEU A 474 15.64 20.23 -8.56
N GLU A 475 16.95 20.32 -8.32
CA GLU A 475 17.51 20.27 -6.97
C GLU A 475 17.15 21.54 -6.19
N ARG A 476 16.71 21.36 -4.93
CA ARG A 476 16.72 22.35 -3.84
C ARG A 476 16.60 23.81 -4.28
N THR A 477 15.45 24.18 -4.84
CA THR A 477 15.09 25.59 -4.92
C THR A 477 14.44 25.97 -3.60
N GLN A 478 15.18 26.70 -2.77
CA GLN A 478 14.54 27.46 -1.70
C GLN A 478 13.67 28.52 -2.37
N LEU A 479 12.37 28.39 -2.20
CA LEU A 479 11.40 29.26 -2.84
C LEU A 479 11.44 30.63 -2.16
N GLN A 480 11.57 31.68 -2.97
CA GLN A 480 11.45 33.07 -2.53
C GLN A 480 9.96 33.46 -2.43
N GLY A 481 9.10 32.75 -3.14
CA GLY A 481 7.65 32.90 -3.04
C GLY A 481 7.01 33.76 -4.13
N ALA A 482 7.68 33.97 -5.27
CA ALA A 482 7.02 34.49 -6.47
C ALA A 482 6.11 33.41 -7.06
N MET A 483 4.92 33.81 -7.53
CA MET A 483 3.96 32.91 -8.17
C MET A 483 3.38 33.56 -9.42
N ASP A 484 3.49 32.88 -10.56
CA ASP A 484 2.88 33.30 -11.81
C ASP A 484 1.91 32.25 -12.33
N VAL A 485 0.64 32.63 -12.43
CA VAL A 485 -0.42 31.83 -13.05
C VAL A 485 -0.66 32.40 -14.43
N SER A 486 -0.50 31.59 -15.48
CA SER A 486 -0.63 32.06 -16.87
C SER A 486 -1.53 31.13 -17.66
N GLY A 487 -2.69 31.65 -18.07
CA GLY A 487 -3.65 30.98 -18.94
C GLY A 487 -4.22 29.67 -18.40
N VAL A 488 -4.35 29.54 -17.08
CA VAL A 488 -4.69 28.25 -16.45
C VAL A 488 -6.17 27.90 -16.64
N THR A 489 -6.42 26.74 -17.24
CA THR A 489 -7.74 26.10 -17.35
C THR A 489 -7.72 24.72 -16.69
N PHE A 490 -8.76 24.37 -15.93
CA PHE A 490 -8.84 23.09 -15.23
C PHE A 490 -10.27 22.57 -15.07
N HIS A 491 -10.44 21.25 -15.29
CA HIS A 491 -11.67 20.50 -15.10
C HIS A 491 -11.47 19.38 -14.07
N TYR A 492 -12.48 19.14 -13.23
CA TYR A 492 -12.54 17.91 -12.44
C TYR A 492 -13.03 16.74 -13.29
N ASN A 493 -12.55 15.53 -13.00
CA ASN A 493 -12.98 14.33 -13.72
C ASN A 493 -14.51 14.17 -13.71
N GLY A 494 -15.09 13.95 -14.89
CA GLY A 494 -16.53 13.76 -15.06
C GLY A 494 -17.36 15.05 -15.06
N GLN A 495 -16.73 16.23 -15.02
CA GLN A 495 -17.42 17.52 -15.13
C GLN A 495 -17.09 18.20 -16.46
N ASN A 496 -18.12 18.69 -17.16
CA ASN A 496 -17.96 19.39 -18.44
C ASN A 496 -17.64 20.89 -18.26
N ALA A 497 -18.04 21.48 -17.14
CA ALA A 497 -17.80 22.90 -16.87
C ALA A 497 -16.39 23.08 -16.25
N PRO A 498 -15.59 24.05 -16.74
CA PRO A 498 -14.29 24.36 -16.15
C PRO A 498 -14.47 24.89 -14.73
N ALA A 499 -13.71 24.34 -13.78
CA ALA A 499 -13.63 24.89 -12.44
C ALA A 499 -12.80 26.19 -12.42
N LEU A 500 -11.84 26.30 -13.34
CA LEU A 500 -11.06 27.51 -13.63
C LEU A 500 -10.92 27.64 -15.15
N ALA A 501 -11.09 28.84 -15.68
CA ALA A 501 -11.09 29.12 -17.10
C ALA A 501 -10.18 30.31 -17.43
N ASN A 502 -9.05 30.04 -18.09
CA ASN A 502 -8.08 31.03 -18.56
C ASN A 502 -7.68 32.07 -17.49
N ILE A 503 -7.30 31.60 -16.31
CA ILE A 503 -6.89 32.47 -15.21
C ILE A 503 -5.44 32.92 -15.40
N SER A 504 -5.19 34.22 -15.26
CA SER A 504 -3.83 34.78 -15.24
C SER A 504 -3.66 35.84 -14.17
N PHE A 505 -2.65 35.70 -13.31
CA PHE A 505 -2.23 36.71 -12.33
C PHE A 505 -0.81 36.39 -11.83
N SER A 506 -0.14 37.40 -11.29
CA SER A 506 1.21 37.27 -10.70
C SER A 506 1.25 37.81 -9.27
N VAL A 507 2.06 37.17 -8.45
CA VAL A 507 2.31 37.49 -7.04
C VAL A 507 3.81 37.60 -6.84
N LYS A 508 4.26 38.74 -6.33
CA LYS A 508 5.69 38.98 -6.02
C LYS A 508 6.07 38.32 -4.69
N PRO A 509 7.36 37.99 -4.49
CA PRO A 509 7.86 37.55 -3.19
C PRO A 509 7.46 38.51 -2.06
N GLY A 510 6.90 37.97 -0.98
CA GLY A 510 6.44 38.76 0.17
C GLY A 510 5.12 39.50 -0.03
N GLU A 511 4.50 39.41 -1.21
CA GLU A 511 3.20 40.04 -1.48
C GLU A 511 2.06 39.28 -0.79
N ARG A 512 1.11 40.03 -0.25
CA ARG A 512 -0.03 39.48 0.51
C ARG A 512 -1.31 39.76 -0.24
N ILE A 513 -1.87 38.72 -0.84
CA ILE A 513 -3.06 38.80 -1.68
C ILE A 513 -4.25 38.08 -1.04
N GLY A 514 -5.43 38.70 -1.13
CA GLY A 514 -6.69 38.09 -0.74
C GLY A 514 -7.47 37.63 -1.97
N ILE A 515 -7.96 36.39 -1.96
CA ILE A 515 -8.78 35.82 -3.04
C ILE A 515 -10.22 35.72 -2.54
N ILE A 516 -11.10 36.52 -3.14
CA ILE A 516 -12.51 36.62 -2.75
C ILE A 516 -13.42 36.23 -3.93
N GLY A 517 -14.64 35.78 -3.63
CA GLY A 517 -15.57 35.33 -4.66
C GLY A 517 -16.70 34.48 -4.11
N ARG A 518 -17.76 34.29 -4.89
CA ARG A 518 -18.93 33.48 -4.51
C ARG A 518 -18.54 32.03 -4.21
N SER A 519 -19.37 31.32 -3.44
CA SER A 519 -19.19 29.86 -3.29
C SER A 519 -19.23 29.18 -4.66
N GLY A 520 -18.36 28.19 -4.89
CA GLY A 520 -18.23 27.54 -6.18
C GLY A 520 -17.44 28.30 -7.24
N SER A 521 -16.91 29.50 -6.97
CA SER A 521 -16.18 30.29 -7.98
C SER A 521 -14.81 29.74 -8.39
N GLY A 522 -14.30 28.69 -7.73
CA GLY A 522 -13.02 28.05 -8.05
C GLY A 522 -11.87 28.32 -7.07
N LYS A 523 -12.07 29.10 -6.00
CA LYS A 523 -10.99 29.51 -5.06
C LYS A 523 -10.22 28.34 -4.44
N SER A 524 -10.93 27.35 -3.88
CA SER A 524 -10.30 26.15 -3.33
C SER A 524 -9.67 25.26 -4.41
N THR A 525 -10.16 25.32 -5.65
CA THR A 525 -9.53 24.64 -6.79
C THR A 525 -8.18 25.25 -7.13
N LEU A 526 -8.08 26.59 -7.16
CA LEU A 526 -6.82 27.30 -7.34
C LEU A 526 -5.82 26.94 -6.24
N ALA A 527 -6.27 26.93 -4.97
CA ALA A 527 -5.44 26.50 -3.85
C ALA A 527 -4.90 25.06 -4.02
N ARG A 528 -5.74 24.13 -4.49
CA ARG A 528 -5.33 22.73 -4.74
C ARG A 528 -4.35 22.59 -5.91
N LEU A 529 -4.42 23.44 -6.92
CA LEU A 529 -3.44 23.48 -8.02
C LEU A 529 -2.08 24.01 -7.54
N VAL A 530 -2.07 25.07 -6.74
CA VAL A 530 -0.83 25.62 -6.13
C VAL A 530 -0.13 24.56 -5.26
N MET A 531 -0.88 23.74 -4.52
CA MET A 531 -0.34 22.61 -3.74
C MET A 531 0.16 21.42 -4.56
N GLY A 532 0.00 21.47 -5.90
CA GLY A 532 0.35 20.37 -6.79
C GLY A 532 -0.48 19.11 -6.56
N PHE A 533 -1.72 19.21 -6.04
CA PHE A 533 -2.62 18.06 -5.97
C PHE A 533 -3.18 17.70 -7.35
N TYR A 534 -3.32 18.71 -8.22
CA TYR A 534 -3.73 18.56 -9.61
C TYR A 534 -2.76 19.34 -10.49
N ALA A 535 -2.64 18.92 -11.74
CA ALA A 535 -1.95 19.70 -12.77
C ALA A 535 -3.01 20.42 -13.64
N PRO A 536 -2.73 21.66 -14.09
CA PRO A 536 -3.60 22.35 -15.04
C PRO A 536 -3.63 21.61 -16.38
N GLU A 537 -4.76 21.68 -17.09
CA GLU A 537 -4.91 21.05 -18.41
C GLU A 537 -4.36 21.96 -19.52
N GLU A 538 -4.55 23.26 -19.37
CA GLU A 538 -3.97 24.30 -20.21
C GLU A 538 -3.31 25.37 -19.34
N GLY A 539 -2.33 26.07 -19.91
CA GLY A 539 -1.55 27.09 -19.21
C GLY A 539 -0.45 26.49 -18.33
N GLN A 540 0.13 27.34 -17.49
CA GLN A 540 1.24 26.99 -16.62
C GLN A 540 1.15 27.73 -15.28
N LEU A 541 1.64 27.06 -14.23
CA LEU A 541 1.81 27.63 -12.90
C LEU A 541 3.29 27.59 -12.56
N LEU A 542 3.88 28.77 -12.42
CA LEU A 542 5.30 28.96 -12.13
C LEU A 542 5.46 29.40 -10.68
N LEU A 543 6.42 28.83 -9.96
CA LEU A 543 6.93 29.32 -8.68
C LEU A 543 8.38 29.72 -8.86
N ASP A 544 8.70 30.99 -8.56
CA ASP A 544 10.04 31.57 -8.78
C ASP A 544 10.59 31.32 -10.19
N GLY A 545 9.70 31.37 -11.20
CA GLY A 545 10.01 31.12 -12.60
C GLY A 545 10.12 29.64 -13.00
N LEU A 546 9.98 28.70 -12.06
CA LEU A 546 10.01 27.26 -12.31
C LEU A 546 8.59 26.70 -12.42
N ASP A 547 8.32 25.92 -13.45
CA ASP A 547 7.05 25.21 -13.56
C ASP A 547 6.89 24.20 -12.41
N LEU A 548 5.70 24.19 -11.77
CA LEU A 548 5.40 23.24 -10.70
C LEU A 548 5.72 21.78 -11.06
N ARG A 549 5.57 21.41 -12.34
CA ARG A 549 5.83 20.05 -12.84
C ARG A 549 7.31 19.67 -12.83
N GLN A 550 8.21 20.64 -12.65
CA GLN A 550 9.66 20.44 -12.56
C GLN A 550 10.16 20.34 -11.12
N LEU A 551 9.32 20.65 -10.12
CA LEU A 551 9.67 20.59 -8.70
C LEU A 551 9.30 19.22 -8.10
N ASP A 552 10.10 18.72 -7.16
CA ASP A 552 9.68 17.55 -6.36
C ASP A 552 8.53 17.96 -5.44
N VAL A 553 7.42 17.24 -5.53
CA VAL A 553 6.19 17.51 -4.78
C VAL A 553 6.41 17.51 -3.26
N ALA A 554 7.33 16.70 -2.73
CA ALA A 554 7.62 16.71 -1.29
C ALA A 554 8.38 17.96 -0.87
N ASP A 555 9.31 18.45 -1.69
CA ASP A 555 10.02 19.71 -1.42
C ASP A 555 9.07 20.91 -1.55
N LEU A 556 8.19 20.89 -2.55
CA LEU A 556 7.15 21.91 -2.75
C LEU A 556 6.26 22.05 -1.52
N ARG A 557 5.65 20.94 -1.07
CA ARG A 557 4.64 20.95 0.00
C ARG A 557 5.22 21.28 1.38
N GLN A 558 6.54 21.23 1.55
CA GLN A 558 7.20 21.64 2.79
C GLN A 558 7.47 23.15 2.85
N GLN A 559 7.54 23.80 1.68
CA GLN A 559 7.75 25.24 1.57
C GLN A 559 6.44 26.02 1.45
N ILE A 560 5.30 25.33 1.49
CA ILE A 560 3.96 25.93 1.48
C ILE A 560 3.21 25.55 2.76
N GLY A 561 2.87 26.55 3.57
CA GLY A 561 1.97 26.41 4.71
C GLY A 561 0.53 26.39 4.25
N TYR A 562 -0.09 25.21 4.28
CA TYR A 562 -1.44 25.02 3.75
C TYR A 562 -2.49 24.78 4.83
N VAL A 563 -3.51 25.63 4.87
CA VAL A 563 -4.74 25.39 5.62
C VAL A 563 -5.86 25.21 4.61
N ALA A 564 -6.44 24.01 4.54
CA ALA A 564 -7.59 23.75 3.68
C ALA A 564 -8.90 24.00 4.42
N HIS A 565 -9.95 24.32 3.66
CA HIS A 565 -11.31 24.43 4.18
C HIS A 565 -11.82 23.12 4.83
N ASP A 566 -11.44 21.95 4.29
CA ASP A 566 -11.82 20.62 4.80
C ASP A 566 -10.61 19.66 4.83
N LEU A 567 -9.65 19.92 5.72
CA LEU A 567 -8.56 18.97 6.03
C LEU A 567 -8.83 18.33 7.40
N PRO A 568 -9.34 17.09 7.48
CA PRO A 568 -9.59 16.46 8.76
C PRO A 568 -8.29 16.17 9.52
N LEU A 569 -8.34 16.28 10.85
CA LEU A 569 -7.28 15.78 11.73
C LEU A 569 -7.23 14.25 11.69
N LEU A 570 -6.06 13.68 11.90
CA LEU A 570 -5.89 12.23 11.97
C LEU A 570 -6.09 11.76 13.41
N ALA A 571 -6.53 10.51 13.57
CA ALA A 571 -6.58 9.88 14.87
C ALA A 571 -5.17 9.85 15.51
N GLY A 572 -5.08 10.27 16.76
CA GLY A 572 -3.82 10.44 17.48
C GLY A 572 -3.95 11.53 18.56
N SER A 573 -2.81 11.91 19.13
CA SER A 573 -2.75 13.04 20.08
C SER A 573 -2.74 14.40 19.37
N LEU A 574 -2.89 15.46 20.16
CA LEU A 574 -2.69 16.83 19.72
C LEU A 574 -1.25 17.03 19.19
N ARG A 575 -0.24 16.50 19.90
CA ARG A 575 1.17 16.48 19.49
C ARG A 575 1.37 15.79 18.13
N ASP A 576 0.74 14.62 17.94
CA ASP A 576 0.85 13.86 16.68
C ASP A 576 0.30 14.64 15.48
N ASN A 577 -0.78 15.42 15.70
CA ASN A 577 -1.39 16.23 14.65
C ASN A 577 -0.63 17.52 14.37
N LEU A 578 -0.01 18.14 15.37
CA LEU A 578 0.86 19.30 15.21
C LEU A 578 2.12 18.93 14.41
N THR A 579 2.79 17.86 14.82
CA THR A 579 4.08 17.41 14.26
C THR A 579 3.94 16.44 13.08
N LEU A 580 2.76 16.39 12.45
CA LEU A 580 2.46 15.45 11.38
C LEU A 580 3.39 15.66 10.17
N GLY A 581 4.17 14.65 9.83
CA GLY A 581 5.19 14.73 8.76
C GLY A 581 6.44 15.54 9.13
N ALA A 582 6.52 16.06 10.36
CA ALA A 582 7.55 16.96 10.85
C ALA A 582 8.02 16.63 12.28
N ARG A 583 8.02 15.34 12.67
CA ARG A 583 8.44 14.90 14.03
C ARG A 583 9.92 15.16 14.36
N TYR A 584 10.71 15.57 13.38
CA TYR A 584 12.10 16.00 13.56
C TYR A 584 12.22 17.43 14.10
N VAL A 585 11.14 18.21 14.11
CA VAL A 585 11.11 19.56 14.67
C VAL A 585 11.18 19.50 16.20
N SER A 586 11.97 20.39 16.80
CA SER A 586 12.13 20.50 18.25
C SER A 586 10.82 20.83 18.97
N ASP A 587 10.65 20.31 20.19
CA ASP A 587 9.50 20.62 21.05
C ASP A 587 9.36 22.12 21.34
N SER A 588 10.45 22.88 21.42
CA SER A 588 10.42 24.35 21.60
C SER A 588 9.66 25.04 20.46
N ARG A 589 10.01 24.73 19.22
CA ARG A 589 9.32 25.24 18.02
C ARG A 589 7.85 24.81 17.97
N MET A 590 7.53 23.58 18.37
CA MET A 590 6.14 23.14 18.47
C MET A 590 5.36 23.99 19.49
N LEU A 591 5.93 24.27 20.66
CA LEU A 591 5.31 25.09 21.71
C LEU A 591 5.12 26.54 21.27
N GLU A 592 6.11 27.13 20.60
CA GLU A 592 6.04 28.48 20.04
C GLU A 592 4.84 28.62 19.08
N VAL A 593 4.71 27.69 18.13
CA VAL A 593 3.62 27.69 17.15
C VAL A 593 2.28 27.37 17.80
N ALA A 594 2.26 26.51 18.82
CA ALA A 594 1.06 26.23 19.61
C ALA A 594 0.58 27.46 20.39
N GLU A 595 1.50 28.29 20.89
CA GLU A 595 1.17 29.54 21.58
C GLU A 595 0.67 30.61 20.61
N LEU A 596 1.28 30.70 19.42
CA LEU A 596 0.86 31.62 18.37
C LEU A 596 -0.58 31.35 17.91
N THR A 597 -0.95 30.08 17.76
CA THR A 597 -2.27 29.65 17.26
C THR A 597 -3.32 29.44 18.35
N GLY A 598 -2.94 29.50 19.63
CA GLY A 598 -3.85 29.27 20.76
C GLY A 598 -4.06 27.79 21.13
N VAL A 599 -3.35 26.88 20.47
CA VAL A 599 -3.39 25.43 20.78
C VAL A 599 -2.83 25.13 22.18
N THR A 600 -1.93 25.95 22.71
CA THR A 600 -1.44 25.80 24.09
C THR A 600 -2.57 25.88 25.12
N GLU A 601 -3.57 26.73 24.90
CA GLU A 601 -4.71 26.85 25.80
C GLU A 601 -5.62 25.60 25.73
N LEU A 602 -5.79 25.06 24.52
CA LEU A 602 -6.47 23.77 24.32
C LEU A 602 -5.76 22.63 25.06
N ALA A 603 -4.43 22.60 25.04
CA ALA A 603 -3.64 21.60 25.77
C ALA A 603 -3.79 21.77 27.29
N ARG A 604 -3.72 22.99 27.82
CA ARG A 604 -3.86 23.28 29.26
C ARG A 604 -5.19 22.84 29.85
N GLN A 605 -6.26 22.87 29.07
CA GLN A 605 -7.61 22.48 29.50
C GLN A 605 -7.79 20.96 29.69
N HIS A 606 -6.77 20.15 29.42
CA HIS A 606 -6.85 18.69 29.52
C HIS A 606 -5.71 18.10 30.36
N PRO A 607 -5.96 17.11 31.24
CA PRO A 607 -4.91 16.51 32.08
C PRO A 607 -3.74 15.91 31.31
N GLN A 608 -3.99 15.42 30.10
CA GLN A 608 -2.95 14.85 29.22
C GLN A 608 -2.18 15.90 28.40
N GLY A 609 -2.51 17.19 28.51
CA GLY A 609 -1.82 18.25 27.77
C GLY A 609 -1.83 18.02 26.26
N PHE A 610 -0.64 18.04 25.65
CA PHE A 610 -0.42 17.77 24.24
C PHE A 610 -0.64 16.30 23.84
N ASP A 611 -0.73 15.38 24.81
CA ASP A 611 -1.01 13.97 24.54
C ASP A 611 -2.52 13.67 24.55
N ARG A 612 -3.37 14.71 24.72
CA ARG A 612 -4.83 14.59 24.59
C ARG A 612 -5.21 14.00 23.22
N PRO A 613 -6.09 12.98 23.16
CA PRO A 613 -6.59 12.45 21.90
C PRO A 613 -7.51 13.45 21.19
N VAL A 614 -7.35 13.59 19.86
CA VAL A 614 -8.22 14.45 19.03
C VAL A 614 -9.40 13.69 18.40
N GLY A 615 -9.34 12.35 18.38
CA GLY A 615 -10.32 11.49 17.72
C GLY A 615 -10.20 11.45 16.20
N GLU A 616 -10.90 10.52 15.56
CA GLU A 616 -10.97 10.44 14.10
C GLU A 616 -11.56 11.73 13.52
N ARG A 617 -10.94 12.29 12.47
CA ARG A 617 -11.36 13.54 11.84
C ARG A 617 -11.45 14.74 12.81
N GLY A 618 -10.79 14.64 13.97
CA GLY A 618 -10.82 15.67 15.01
C GLY A 618 -12.15 15.77 15.77
N GLN A 619 -12.97 14.73 15.80
CA GLN A 619 -14.31 14.76 16.41
C GLN A 619 -14.34 15.14 17.90
N LEU A 620 -13.23 15.00 18.64
CA LEU A 620 -13.16 15.37 20.07
C LEU A 620 -12.82 16.85 20.31
N LEU A 621 -12.70 17.64 19.24
CA LEU A 621 -12.39 19.06 19.27
C LEU A 621 -13.52 19.90 18.67
N SER A 622 -13.72 21.12 19.19
CA SER A 622 -14.65 22.08 18.60
C SER A 622 -14.17 22.55 17.22
N GLY A 623 -15.06 23.14 16.42
CA GLY A 623 -14.74 23.66 15.08
C GLY A 623 -13.54 24.62 15.07
N GLY A 624 -13.55 25.63 15.94
CA GLY A 624 -12.45 26.59 16.07
C GLY A 624 -11.17 25.96 16.62
N GLN A 625 -11.27 24.99 17.54
CA GLN A 625 -10.10 24.25 18.03
C GLN A 625 -9.43 23.43 16.91
N ARG A 626 -10.21 22.76 16.05
CA ARG A 626 -9.68 22.05 14.88
C ARG A 626 -8.93 22.99 13.95
N GLN A 627 -9.48 24.18 13.68
CA GLN A 627 -8.82 25.19 12.85
C GLN A 627 -7.52 25.70 13.45
N ALA A 628 -7.47 25.96 14.76
CA ALA A 628 -6.25 26.34 15.45
C ALA A 628 -5.14 25.27 15.28
N VAL A 629 -5.49 23.99 15.38
CA VAL A 629 -4.54 22.88 15.16
C VAL A 629 -4.07 22.79 13.70
N LEU A 630 -4.98 22.97 12.73
CA LEU A 630 -4.63 22.98 11.31
C LEU A 630 -3.69 24.14 10.95
N LEU A 631 -3.97 25.33 11.49
CA LEU A 631 -3.12 26.48 11.32
C LEU A 631 -1.75 26.26 11.97
N ALA A 632 -1.71 25.69 13.17
CA ALA A 632 -0.45 25.37 13.83
C ALA A 632 0.40 24.41 13.00
N ARG A 633 -0.22 23.39 12.39
CA ARG A 633 0.45 22.48 11.45
C ARG A 633 1.05 23.22 10.25
N ALA A 634 0.30 24.17 9.67
CA ALA A 634 0.76 24.95 8.51
C ALA A 634 1.94 25.87 8.83
N LEU A 635 2.02 26.37 10.07
CA LEU A 635 3.05 27.31 10.51
C LEU A 635 4.32 26.63 11.05
N LEU A 636 4.24 25.32 11.35
CA LEU A 636 5.29 24.59 12.07
C LEU A 636 6.66 24.69 11.38
N LEU A 637 6.69 24.51 10.06
CA LEU A 637 7.91 24.49 9.24
C LEU A 637 8.39 25.88 8.79
N ASP A 638 7.76 26.95 9.29
CA ASP A 638 8.08 28.33 8.90
C ASP A 638 8.10 28.61 7.37
N PRO A 639 7.10 28.16 6.60
CA PRO A 639 7.17 28.21 5.14
C PRO A 639 7.23 29.65 4.58
N PRO A 640 7.92 29.87 3.44
CA PRO A 640 7.97 31.17 2.75
C PRO A 640 6.65 31.54 2.08
N ILE A 641 5.85 30.53 1.68
CA ILE A 641 4.54 30.72 1.04
C ILE A 641 3.44 30.22 1.99
N MET A 642 2.42 31.03 2.19
CA MET A 642 1.25 30.71 3.01
C MET A 642 0.00 30.67 2.14
N LEU A 643 -0.71 29.55 2.15
CA LEU A 643 -1.96 29.35 1.44
C LEU A 643 -3.06 28.99 2.45
N LEU A 644 -3.87 29.99 2.79
CA LEU A 644 -4.86 29.89 3.86
C LEU A 644 -6.26 29.93 3.26
N ASP A 645 -6.95 28.80 3.22
CA ASP A 645 -8.33 28.66 2.76
C ASP A 645 -9.31 28.60 3.93
N GLU A 646 -9.97 29.73 4.17
CA GLU A 646 -10.90 29.98 5.28
C GLU A 646 -10.34 29.56 6.66
N PRO A 647 -9.17 30.07 7.07
CA PRO A 647 -8.45 29.58 8.25
C PRO A 647 -9.19 29.80 9.59
N THR A 648 -10.20 30.66 9.63
CA THR A 648 -10.95 31.04 10.84
C THR A 648 -12.46 30.87 10.71
N SER A 649 -12.96 30.16 9.68
CA SER A 649 -14.41 30.09 9.42
C SER A 649 -15.25 29.54 10.58
N ALA A 650 -14.70 28.67 11.42
CA ALA A 650 -15.34 28.06 12.58
C ALA A 650 -14.90 28.67 13.92
N MET A 651 -14.13 29.76 13.91
CA MET A 651 -13.72 30.51 15.10
C MET A 651 -14.72 31.62 15.44
N ASP A 652 -14.82 31.91 16.74
CA ASP A 652 -15.52 33.08 17.25
C ASP A 652 -14.72 34.36 17.01
N ASN A 653 -15.40 35.51 16.96
CA ASN A 653 -14.78 36.79 16.61
C ASN A 653 -13.64 37.19 17.55
N SER A 654 -13.77 36.92 18.86
CA SER A 654 -12.71 37.21 19.83
C SER A 654 -11.44 36.42 19.58
N SER A 655 -11.54 35.10 19.39
CA SER A 655 -10.38 34.26 19.08
C SER A 655 -9.79 34.61 17.70
N GLU A 656 -10.63 34.92 16.72
CA GLU A 656 -10.20 35.37 15.39
C GLU A 656 -9.40 36.67 15.48
N ASP A 657 -9.83 37.66 16.27
CA ASP A 657 -9.11 38.92 16.42
C ASP A 657 -7.74 38.75 17.08
N VAL A 658 -7.64 37.93 18.12
CA VAL A 658 -6.38 37.61 18.78
C VAL A 658 -5.43 36.91 17.80
N LEU A 659 -5.94 35.92 17.05
CA LEU A 659 -5.16 35.19 16.07
C LEU A 659 -4.70 36.10 14.93
N ARG A 660 -5.58 36.96 14.42
CA ARG A 660 -5.28 37.93 13.36
C ARG A 660 -4.13 38.85 13.75
N GLN A 661 -4.11 39.37 14.98
CA GLN A 661 -3.02 40.22 15.47
C GLN A 661 -1.68 39.47 15.48
N LYS A 662 -1.66 38.22 15.96
CA LYS A 662 -0.45 37.38 15.98
C LYS A 662 0.00 36.99 14.57
N LEU A 663 -0.95 36.67 13.68
CA LEU A 663 -0.66 36.36 12.29
C LEU A 663 -0.10 37.56 11.55
N HIS A 664 -0.59 38.78 11.80
CA HIS A 664 -0.11 39.99 11.12
C HIS A 664 1.39 40.20 11.30
N SER A 665 1.95 39.95 12.49
CA SER A 665 3.40 39.99 12.71
C SER A 665 4.12 38.81 12.06
N TRP A 666 3.53 37.62 12.10
CA TRP A 666 4.17 36.40 11.62
C TRP A 666 4.27 36.33 10.09
N VAL A 667 3.27 36.84 9.36
CA VAL A 667 3.25 36.82 7.88
C VAL A 667 4.15 37.88 7.24
N GLN A 668 4.86 38.70 8.02
CA GLN A 668 5.76 39.71 7.47
C GLN A 668 6.91 39.05 6.70
N GLY A 669 7.17 39.54 5.48
CA GLY A 669 8.21 39.00 4.61
C GLY A 669 7.87 37.67 3.92
N LYS A 670 6.65 37.14 4.12
CA LYS A 670 6.17 35.89 3.50
C LYS A 670 5.13 36.18 2.44
N THR A 671 5.10 35.38 1.38
CA THR A 671 4.02 35.47 0.38
C THR A 671 2.75 34.86 0.95
N LEU A 672 1.63 35.59 0.93
CA LEU A 672 0.36 35.14 1.49
C LEU A 672 -0.74 35.10 0.41
N LEU A 673 -1.34 33.94 0.23
CA LEU A 673 -2.58 33.73 -0.51
C LEU A 673 -3.70 33.41 0.49
N LEU A 674 -4.50 34.40 0.82
CA LEU A 674 -5.61 34.27 1.76
C LEU A 674 -6.93 34.15 1.00
N VAL A 675 -7.52 32.95 0.99
CA VAL A 675 -8.88 32.73 0.51
C VAL A 675 -9.82 32.89 1.70
N THR A 676 -10.66 33.93 1.70
CA THR A 676 -11.60 34.16 2.81
C THR A 676 -12.81 34.98 2.39
N HIS A 677 -13.93 34.78 3.08
CA HIS A 677 -15.09 35.66 3.04
C HIS A 677 -15.17 36.58 4.29
N ARG A 678 -14.26 36.42 5.25
CA ARG A 678 -14.21 37.18 6.51
C ARG A 678 -13.48 38.52 6.30
N THR A 679 -14.20 39.64 6.42
CA THR A 679 -13.66 41.00 6.23
C THR A 679 -12.53 41.33 7.20
N SER A 680 -12.61 40.87 8.45
CA SER A 680 -11.58 40.99 9.49
C SER A 680 -10.21 40.48 9.01
N MET A 681 -10.20 39.31 8.37
CA MET A 681 -8.99 38.67 7.86
C MET A 681 -8.40 39.38 6.64
N LEU A 682 -9.20 40.15 5.88
CA LEU A 682 -8.71 40.98 4.77
C LEU A 682 -7.79 42.13 5.23
N SER A 683 -7.68 42.39 6.54
CA SER A 683 -6.66 43.30 7.06
C SER A 683 -5.23 42.77 6.89
N LEU A 684 -5.05 41.46 6.70
CA LEU A 684 -3.74 40.83 6.51
C LEU A 684 -3.18 40.97 5.08
N VAL A 685 -3.98 41.45 4.13
CA VAL A 685 -3.63 41.52 2.70
C VAL A 685 -3.67 42.96 2.19
N ASP A 686 -2.89 43.23 1.15
CA ASP A 686 -2.74 44.56 0.54
C ASP A 686 -3.46 44.67 -0.80
N ARG A 687 -3.61 43.54 -1.50
CA ARG A 687 -4.23 43.41 -2.84
C ARG A 687 -5.33 42.35 -2.81
N LEU A 688 -6.37 42.55 -3.62
CA LEU A 688 -7.49 41.62 -3.75
C LEU A 688 -7.64 41.14 -5.19
N VAL A 689 -7.88 39.83 -5.33
CA VAL A 689 -8.25 39.16 -6.57
C VAL A 689 -9.66 38.61 -6.41
N VAL A 690 -10.57 39.03 -7.28
CA VAL A 690 -11.97 38.61 -7.28
C VAL A 690 -12.16 37.52 -8.33
N LEU A 691 -12.60 36.34 -7.88
CA LEU A 691 -12.86 35.19 -8.71
C LEU A 691 -14.37 34.92 -8.82
N ASP A 692 -14.89 34.87 -10.04
CA ASP A 692 -16.29 34.58 -10.33
C ASP A 692 -16.39 33.57 -11.50
N ASN A 693 -17.17 32.50 -11.32
CA ASN A 693 -17.33 31.41 -12.29
C ASN A 693 -16.01 30.93 -12.94
N GLY A 694 -14.96 30.74 -12.12
CA GLY A 694 -13.66 30.26 -12.60
C GLY A 694 -12.84 31.30 -13.37
N ARG A 695 -13.24 32.57 -13.40
CA ARG A 695 -12.49 33.67 -14.05
C ARG A 695 -12.15 34.78 -13.06
N ILE A 696 -11.03 35.47 -13.29
CA ILE A 696 -10.69 36.68 -12.54
C ILE A 696 -11.48 37.85 -13.13
N VAL A 697 -12.30 38.50 -12.30
CA VAL A 697 -13.13 39.65 -12.70
C VAL A 697 -12.59 40.98 -12.21
N ALA A 698 -11.77 40.99 -11.16
CA ALA A 698 -11.07 42.17 -10.69
C ALA A 698 -9.77 41.78 -9.99
N ASP A 699 -8.75 42.62 -10.14
CA ASP A 699 -7.45 42.47 -9.52
C ASP A 699 -6.86 43.86 -9.25
N GLY A 700 -6.55 44.17 -8.00
CA GLY A 700 -5.97 45.47 -7.65
C GLY A 700 -5.87 45.73 -6.15
N PRO A 701 -5.46 46.96 -5.76
CA PRO A 701 -5.33 47.35 -4.37
C PRO A 701 -6.63 47.13 -3.59
N LYS A 702 -6.51 46.65 -2.36
CA LYS A 702 -7.65 46.26 -1.51
C LYS A 702 -8.77 47.29 -1.46
N GLU A 703 -8.45 48.55 -1.19
CA GLU A 703 -9.44 49.63 -1.06
C GLU A 703 -10.21 49.87 -2.37
N ALA A 704 -9.50 49.90 -3.50
CA ALA A 704 -10.10 50.13 -4.81
C ALA A 704 -11.06 48.99 -5.21
N VAL A 705 -10.68 47.74 -4.94
CA VAL A 705 -11.52 46.57 -5.23
C VAL A 705 -12.75 46.51 -4.33
N ILE A 706 -12.61 46.80 -3.03
CA ILE A 706 -13.75 46.86 -2.10
C ILE A 706 -14.74 47.95 -2.53
N ASP A 707 -14.24 49.12 -2.93
CA ASP A 707 -15.07 50.22 -3.43
C ASP A 707 -15.78 49.86 -4.74
N ALA A 708 -15.09 49.18 -5.65
CA ALA A 708 -15.67 48.71 -6.91
C ALA A 708 -16.79 47.69 -6.67
N LEU A 709 -16.61 46.76 -5.71
CA LEU A 709 -17.62 45.79 -5.29
C LEU A 709 -18.83 46.47 -4.65
N ARG A 710 -18.62 47.44 -3.74
CA ARG A 710 -19.69 48.23 -3.12
C ARG A 710 -20.54 48.99 -4.14
N LYS A 711 -19.90 49.52 -5.19
CA LYS A 711 -20.56 50.28 -6.26
C LYS A 711 -21.17 49.37 -7.35
N GLY A 712 -21.08 48.05 -7.22
CA GLY A 712 -21.61 47.10 -8.20
C GLY A 712 -20.93 47.14 -9.57
N ARG A 713 -19.70 47.69 -9.66
CA ARG A 713 -18.98 47.90 -10.92
C ARG A 713 -18.19 46.68 -11.39
N VAL A 714 -18.07 45.66 -10.54
CA VAL A 714 -17.45 44.37 -10.90
C VAL A 714 -18.56 43.51 -11.51
N GLY A 715 -18.63 43.47 -12.83
CA GLY A 715 -19.63 42.71 -13.56
C GLY A 715 -19.52 41.21 -13.30
N SER A 716 -20.66 40.53 -13.20
CA SER A 716 -20.71 39.08 -13.36
C SER A 716 -20.07 38.72 -14.70
N ALA A 717 -19.15 37.75 -14.73
CA ALA A 717 -18.57 37.29 -15.98
C ALA A 717 -19.70 36.95 -16.96
N ALA A 718 -19.77 37.66 -18.09
CA ALA A 718 -20.71 37.34 -19.15
C ALA A 718 -20.44 35.90 -19.62
N VAL A 719 -21.50 35.09 -19.56
CA VAL A 719 -21.51 33.66 -19.92
C VAL A 719 -21.04 33.47 -21.35
#